data_AF-A0A538MQC1-F1
#
_entry.id   AF-A0A538MQC1-F1
#
_cell.length_a   1.000
_cell.length_b   1.000
_cell.length_c   1.000
_cell.angle_alpha   90.00
_cell.angle_beta   90.00
_cell.angle_gamma   90.00
#
_symmetry.space_group_name_H-M   'P 1'
#
loop_
_entity.id
_entity.type
_entity.pdbx_description
1 polymer ?
#
loop_
_entity_poly.entity_id
_entity_poly.type
_entity_poly.pdbx_seq_one_letter_code
_entity_poly.pdbx_strand_id
1 'polypeptide(L)'
;MCVAVDAHLDRAPALGDTAQLTIRVTSQIEVPAATLQALLPANLSWTMPPAGFAVSRRASSTPESGGTVEATTATLPLHRNKPVKVTGTVRATATGPTTVSVQVTGPAAHPEDSATTTVVATVATAGKDSYLGFRPGPSASTLQPPGTVVRPATPGLRPKLLKPTGLARPQPAPSGTISPAVIACATGSWTYQDQTGASHPQVNIQVQLMATAFFGNDLLAVGLTDQNGAYRLCAPNASHRNIFVQEVTENGKWTVQNGSGGDYVVTTPTVNNVGNGSTTDFGSRFPSNSQFMRAMHAYDEANDASAWTPGDCWSPNDHDCKVLHIRWTPNSTDGTFYQPDEDTVHLKAADPDARSVVVHELGHGVMDNAYHDNFPASEPSCRTHFINKASGPVCGWTEGFADWFQASVYNDPEFNFGGGVSTDLEGPTWGTPGFDNGDTVEGRIAGAMIDLVDSHNEPFWDRHSEANPGPLMQTLFNHRATTFAQFWSQRAGDHFDVGPDALAALYQNTIDYQFRDPLPDNAPLTRPVPPAAGHNYQFQTTTVFWSVVAVRPPAGTDYDLFIYDDQAQTNLVGASLLGAGVVDFVAVDSNRRPLGAYYPRVLAVSGSKEYQIELAQGASLLQPSEQITMGTNDVVTVRDVCLAAGDK
;
A
#
# COMPACT_ATOMS: atom_id res chain seq x y z
N MET A 1 3.87 -16.55 -3.33
CA MET A 1 3.32 -17.18 -2.11
C MET A 1 3.82 -18.62 -1.97
N CYS A 2 4.35 -19.00 -0.80
CA CYS A 2 4.87 -20.35 -0.56
C CYS A 2 3.77 -21.34 -0.16
N VAL A 3 2.73 -20.88 0.53
CA VAL A 3 1.51 -21.63 0.82
C VAL A 3 0.42 -21.25 -0.19
N ALA A 4 -0.36 -22.23 -0.64
CA ALA A 4 -1.54 -22.02 -1.45
C ALA A 4 -2.68 -22.92 -0.96
N VAL A 5 -3.90 -22.40 -1.04
CA VAL A 5 -5.13 -23.11 -0.69
C VAL A 5 -6.12 -23.04 -1.84
N ASP A 6 -6.72 -24.18 -2.15
CA ASP A 6 -7.80 -24.33 -3.12
C ASP A 6 -9.00 -25.00 -2.44
N ALA A 7 -10.21 -24.62 -2.83
CA ALA A 7 -11.43 -25.22 -2.32
C ALA A 7 -12.50 -25.30 -3.40
N HIS A 8 -13.33 -26.35 -3.36
CA HIS A 8 -14.46 -26.48 -4.26
C HIS A 8 -15.61 -27.27 -3.63
N LEU A 9 -16.82 -26.95 -4.07
CA LEU A 9 -18.01 -27.78 -3.86
C LEU A 9 -18.16 -28.73 -5.05
N ASP A 10 -18.51 -29.99 -4.79
CA ASP A 10 -18.76 -30.99 -5.84
C ASP A 10 -19.99 -30.65 -6.71
N ARG A 11 -20.95 -29.92 -6.14
CA ARG A 11 -22.13 -29.35 -6.80
C ARG A 11 -22.67 -28.16 -6.00
N ALA A 12 -23.50 -27.34 -6.62
CA ALA A 12 -24.27 -26.34 -5.89
C ALA A 12 -25.50 -27.00 -5.23
N PRO A 13 -25.62 -26.99 -3.89
CA PRO A 13 -26.79 -27.58 -3.22
C PRO A 13 -28.04 -26.71 -3.44
N ALA A 14 -29.20 -27.33 -3.64
CA ALA A 14 -30.49 -26.64 -3.51
C ALA A 14 -30.90 -26.54 -2.03
N LEU A 15 -31.88 -25.69 -1.71
CA LEU A 15 -32.37 -25.56 -0.34
C LEU A 15 -32.73 -26.93 0.26
N GLY A 16 -32.09 -27.27 1.38
CA GLY A 16 -32.27 -28.55 2.07
C GLY A 16 -31.33 -29.66 1.60
N ASP A 17 -30.67 -29.55 0.45
CA ASP A 17 -29.73 -30.55 -0.06
C ASP A 17 -28.33 -30.39 0.55
N THR A 18 -27.52 -31.43 0.36
CA THR A 18 -26.11 -31.44 0.77
C THR A 18 -25.15 -31.40 -0.42
N ALA A 19 -23.94 -30.91 -0.17
CA ALA A 19 -22.80 -30.91 -1.08
C ALA A 19 -21.51 -31.22 -0.30
N GLN A 20 -20.50 -31.77 -0.98
CA GLN A 20 -19.18 -32.02 -0.41
C GLN A 20 -18.29 -30.80 -0.67
N LEU A 21 -17.73 -30.22 0.40
CA LEU A 21 -16.63 -29.26 0.32
C LEU A 21 -15.30 -30.01 0.40
N THR A 22 -14.45 -29.83 -0.61
CA THR A 22 -13.07 -30.31 -0.62
C THR A 22 -12.13 -29.13 -0.52
N ILE A 23 -11.17 -29.20 0.40
CA ILE A 23 -10.11 -28.22 0.60
C ILE A 23 -8.76 -28.90 0.33
N ARG A 24 -7.91 -28.25 -0.45
CA ARG A 24 -6.55 -28.69 -0.74
C ARG A 24 -5.56 -27.59 -0.36
N VAL A 25 -4.58 -27.93 0.47
CA VAL A 25 -3.49 -27.02 0.84
C VAL A 25 -2.19 -27.56 0.27
N THR A 26 -1.40 -26.70 -0.35
CA THR A 26 -0.04 -27.01 -0.84
C THR A 26 0.95 -26.03 -0.24
N SER A 27 2.14 -26.51 0.09
CA SER A 27 3.22 -25.65 0.62
C SER A 27 4.54 -25.96 -0.08
N GLN A 28 5.29 -24.91 -0.42
CA GLN A 28 6.66 -24.98 -0.91
C GLN A 28 7.69 -24.90 0.21
N ILE A 29 7.27 -24.62 1.45
CA ILE A 29 8.10 -24.54 2.66
C ILE A 29 7.59 -25.50 3.73
N GLU A 30 8.37 -25.71 4.79
CA GLU A 30 7.89 -26.41 5.99
C GLU A 30 7.17 -25.39 6.88
N VAL A 31 5.92 -25.69 7.23
CA VAL A 31 5.16 -24.91 8.23
C VAL A 31 4.76 -25.88 9.34
N PRO A 32 5.42 -25.83 10.52
CA PRO A 32 5.27 -26.87 11.54
C PRO A 32 3.85 -26.92 12.15
N ALA A 33 3.13 -25.81 12.16
CA ALA A 33 1.78 -25.70 12.70
C ALA A 33 0.97 -24.62 11.96
N ALA A 34 0.34 -24.96 10.84
CA ALA A 34 -0.58 -24.07 10.15
C ALA A 34 -2.01 -24.24 10.67
N THR A 35 -2.73 -23.14 10.87
CA THR A 35 -4.16 -23.16 11.18
C THR A 35 -4.95 -23.11 9.89
N LEU A 36 -5.73 -24.16 9.60
CA LEU A 36 -6.68 -24.19 8.50
C LEU A 36 -8.09 -23.93 9.04
N GLN A 37 -8.74 -22.90 8.50
CA GLN A 37 -10.10 -22.50 8.83
C GLN A 37 -10.98 -22.51 7.57
N ALA A 38 -12.20 -23.00 7.69
CA ALA A 38 -13.26 -22.81 6.69
C ALA A 38 -14.49 -22.18 7.35
N LEU A 39 -14.99 -21.11 6.75
CA LEU A 39 -16.10 -20.29 7.22
C LEU A 39 -17.29 -20.49 6.30
N LEU A 40 -18.35 -21.10 6.82
CA LEU A 40 -19.64 -21.18 6.13
C LEU A 40 -20.51 -19.98 6.50
N PRO A 41 -21.12 -19.29 5.52
CA PRO A 41 -22.09 -18.22 5.78
C PRO A 41 -23.42 -18.77 6.32
N ALA A 42 -24.29 -17.90 6.81
CA ALA A 42 -25.55 -18.24 7.48
C ALA A 42 -26.50 -19.14 6.67
N ASN A 43 -26.39 -19.15 5.34
CA ASN A 43 -27.19 -19.98 4.45
C ASN A 43 -26.60 -21.39 4.19
N LEU A 44 -25.48 -21.74 4.83
CA LEU A 44 -24.88 -23.07 4.83
C LEU A 44 -24.61 -23.55 6.27
N SER A 45 -24.63 -24.86 6.50
CA SER A 45 -24.26 -25.47 7.79
C SER A 45 -23.52 -26.79 7.60
N TRP A 46 -22.63 -27.16 8.52
CA TRP A 46 -21.98 -28.46 8.48
C TRP A 46 -22.97 -29.57 8.85
N THR A 47 -23.06 -30.60 8.01
CA THR A 47 -23.72 -31.87 8.38
C THR A 47 -22.70 -32.91 8.82
N MET A 48 -21.51 -32.86 8.23
CA MET A 48 -20.36 -33.64 8.62
C MET A 48 -19.14 -32.74 8.46
N PRO A 49 -18.64 -32.10 9.53
CA PRO A 49 -17.42 -31.30 9.45
C PRO A 49 -16.22 -32.18 9.08
N PRO A 50 -15.12 -31.61 8.57
CA PRO A 50 -13.95 -32.41 8.29
C PRO A 50 -13.41 -33.11 9.54
N ALA A 51 -12.90 -34.33 9.36
CA ALA A 51 -12.44 -35.15 10.47
C ALA A 51 -11.32 -34.45 11.25
N GLY A 52 -11.45 -34.36 12.58
CA GLY A 52 -10.49 -33.71 13.46
C GLY A 52 -10.62 -32.20 13.59
N PHE A 53 -11.61 -31.57 12.94
CA PHE A 53 -11.84 -30.13 13.03
C PHE A 53 -12.81 -29.80 14.17
N ALA A 54 -12.49 -28.76 14.93
CA ALA A 54 -13.43 -28.16 15.87
C ALA A 54 -14.43 -27.30 15.10
N VAL A 55 -15.71 -27.39 15.46
CA VAL A 55 -16.78 -26.55 14.90
C VAL A 55 -17.20 -25.50 15.92
N SER A 56 -17.35 -24.27 15.47
CA SER A 56 -17.92 -23.19 16.27
C SER A 56 -18.87 -22.35 15.42
N ARG A 57 -19.88 -21.76 16.04
CA ARG A 57 -20.75 -20.77 15.41
C ARG A 57 -20.55 -19.43 16.11
N ARG A 58 -20.32 -18.37 15.34
CA ARG A 58 -20.09 -17.02 15.87
C ARG A 58 -20.78 -15.98 15.00
N ALA A 59 -21.09 -14.84 15.60
CA ALA A 59 -21.51 -13.67 14.85
C ALA A 59 -20.39 -13.23 13.90
N SER A 60 -20.76 -12.66 12.76
CA SER A 60 -19.83 -12.09 11.80
C SER A 60 -20.43 -10.81 11.23
N SER A 61 -19.60 -9.80 11.06
CA SER A 61 -20.00 -8.53 10.46
C SER A 61 -19.70 -8.44 8.97
N THR A 62 -18.94 -9.39 8.43
CA THR A 62 -18.64 -9.48 6.99
C THR A 62 -19.94 -9.66 6.19
N PRO A 63 -20.22 -8.83 5.17
CA PRO A 63 -21.51 -8.83 4.47
C PRO A 63 -21.90 -10.20 3.89
N GLU A 64 -20.94 -10.94 3.32
CA GLU A 64 -21.17 -12.25 2.70
C GLU A 64 -21.53 -13.34 3.71
N SER A 65 -21.29 -13.11 5.00
CA SER A 65 -21.64 -14.07 6.05
C SER A 65 -23.13 -14.15 6.33
N GLY A 66 -23.91 -13.11 6.02
CA GLY A 66 -25.30 -13.01 6.43
C GLY A 66 -25.48 -12.89 7.96
N GLY A 67 -24.49 -12.35 8.67
CA GLY A 67 -24.54 -12.04 10.11
C GLY A 67 -24.00 -13.13 11.03
N THR A 68 -23.77 -14.35 10.52
CA THR A 68 -23.20 -15.45 11.30
C THR A 68 -22.32 -16.33 10.42
N VAL A 69 -21.25 -16.87 11.00
CA VAL A 69 -20.44 -17.91 10.36
C VAL A 69 -20.40 -19.17 11.20
N GLU A 70 -20.42 -20.32 10.53
CA GLU A 70 -20.07 -21.61 11.11
C GLU A 70 -18.64 -21.97 10.69
N ALA A 71 -17.71 -21.85 11.64
CA ALA A 71 -16.28 -22.03 11.41
C ALA A 71 -15.84 -23.44 11.80
N THR A 72 -15.14 -24.11 10.88
CA THR A 72 -14.33 -25.30 11.20
C THR A 72 -12.86 -24.92 11.25
N THR A 73 -12.16 -25.31 12.32
CA THR A 73 -10.73 -25.00 12.50
C THR A 73 -9.95 -26.24 12.92
N ALA A 74 -8.74 -26.42 12.36
CA ALA A 74 -7.76 -27.38 12.85
C ALA A 74 -6.33 -26.85 12.64
N THR A 75 -5.39 -27.31 13.46
CA THR A 75 -3.96 -27.08 13.28
C THR A 75 -3.33 -28.32 12.65
N LEU A 76 -2.54 -28.13 11.60
CA LEU A 76 -1.91 -29.21 10.85
C LEU A 76 -0.52 -28.80 10.35
N PRO A 77 0.47 -29.71 10.33
CA PRO A 77 1.76 -29.44 9.71
C PRO A 77 1.61 -29.41 8.18
N LEU A 78 2.27 -28.45 7.53
CA LEU A 78 2.43 -28.42 6.08
C LEU A 78 3.87 -28.78 5.74
N HIS A 79 4.02 -29.86 4.98
CA HIS A 79 5.32 -30.31 4.50
C HIS A 79 5.57 -29.83 3.09
N ARG A 80 6.84 -29.51 2.79
CA ARG A 80 7.28 -29.05 1.47
C ARG A 80 6.85 -30.07 0.40
N ASN A 81 6.15 -29.58 -0.61
CA ASN A 81 5.68 -30.33 -1.78
C ASN A 81 4.81 -31.56 -1.46
N LYS A 82 4.15 -31.58 -0.28
CA LYS A 82 3.21 -32.63 0.11
C LYS A 82 1.82 -32.04 0.37
N PRO A 83 0.90 -32.09 -0.62
CA PRO A 83 -0.44 -31.54 -0.47
C PRO A 83 -1.24 -32.21 0.65
N VAL A 84 -1.97 -31.41 1.41
CA VAL A 84 -2.97 -31.87 2.39
C VAL A 84 -4.35 -31.76 1.75
N LYS A 85 -5.18 -32.80 1.86
CA LYS A 85 -6.57 -32.81 1.39
C LYS A 85 -7.51 -33.05 2.57
N VAL A 86 -8.52 -32.18 2.70
CA VAL A 86 -9.53 -32.21 3.75
C VAL A 86 -10.91 -32.16 3.11
N THR A 87 -11.89 -32.90 3.64
CA THR A 87 -13.25 -32.95 3.07
C THR A 87 -14.31 -32.90 4.18
N GLY A 88 -15.41 -32.20 3.92
CA GLY A 88 -16.60 -32.23 4.77
C GLY A 88 -17.89 -32.09 3.94
N THR A 89 -19.04 -32.27 4.58
CA THR A 89 -20.36 -32.18 3.93
C THR A 89 -21.15 -31.02 4.50
N VAL A 90 -21.59 -30.11 3.62
CA VAL A 90 -22.41 -28.94 3.95
C VAL A 90 -23.86 -29.17 3.52
N ARG A 91 -24.80 -28.50 4.19
CA ARG A 91 -26.22 -28.43 3.81
C ARG A 91 -26.61 -26.98 3.58
N ALA A 92 -27.41 -26.73 2.55
CA ALA A 92 -28.01 -25.42 2.32
C ALA A 92 -29.24 -25.21 3.22
N THR A 93 -29.23 -24.12 3.99
CA THR A 93 -30.26 -23.78 4.98
C THR A 93 -31.15 -22.63 4.54
N ALA A 94 -30.69 -21.81 3.60
CA ALA A 94 -31.46 -20.73 2.99
C ALA A 94 -31.07 -20.51 1.52
N THR A 95 -31.94 -19.88 0.74
CA THR A 95 -31.67 -19.52 -0.66
C THR A 95 -30.82 -18.26 -0.76
N GLY A 96 -30.13 -18.07 -1.89
CA GLY A 96 -29.38 -16.86 -2.20
C GLY A 96 -27.91 -17.14 -2.57
N PRO A 97 -27.13 -16.07 -2.82
CA PRO A 97 -25.69 -16.17 -3.02
C PRO A 97 -25.04 -16.75 -1.77
N THR A 98 -23.99 -17.55 -1.94
CA THR A 98 -23.21 -18.09 -0.84
C THR A 98 -21.72 -18.03 -1.18
N THR A 99 -20.93 -17.62 -0.19
CA THR A 99 -19.48 -17.53 -0.29
C THR A 99 -18.87 -18.25 0.89
N VAL A 100 -18.24 -19.40 0.65
CA VAL A 100 -17.43 -20.10 1.66
C VAL A 100 -16.03 -19.49 1.62
N SER A 101 -15.51 -19.03 2.75
CA SER A 101 -14.14 -18.56 2.85
C SER A 101 -13.26 -19.65 3.48
N VAL A 102 -12.09 -19.89 2.91
CA VAL A 102 -11.11 -20.85 3.43
C VAL A 102 -9.77 -20.12 3.59
N GLN A 103 -9.21 -20.18 4.78
CA GLN A 103 -7.97 -19.51 5.15
C GLN A 103 -6.99 -20.50 5.78
N VAL A 104 -5.72 -20.40 5.39
CA VAL A 104 -4.58 -21.04 6.03
C VAL A 104 -3.68 -19.94 6.57
N THR A 105 -3.25 -20.05 7.82
CA THR A 105 -2.35 -19.09 8.46
C THR A 105 -1.26 -19.85 9.21
N GLY A 106 0.00 -19.55 8.95
CA GLY A 106 1.12 -20.13 9.70
C GLY A 106 1.31 -19.48 11.08
N PRO A 107 2.24 -19.98 11.91
CA PRO A 107 2.40 -19.54 13.30
C PRO A 107 2.75 -18.06 13.45
N ALA A 108 3.50 -17.51 12.50
CA ALA A 108 3.93 -16.12 12.49
C ALA A 108 2.99 -15.23 11.66
N ALA A 109 1.97 -15.82 11.03
CA ALA A 109 1.02 -15.15 10.16
C ALA A 109 1.70 -14.29 9.08
N HIS A 110 2.84 -14.74 8.57
CA HIS A 110 3.52 -14.03 7.49
C HIS A 110 2.79 -14.28 6.15
N PRO A 111 2.81 -13.33 5.21
CA PRO A 111 2.18 -13.51 3.89
C PRO A 111 2.68 -14.75 3.14
N GLU A 112 3.89 -15.21 3.43
CA GLU A 112 4.51 -16.38 2.83
C GLU A 112 4.01 -17.72 3.38
N ASP A 113 3.54 -17.77 4.62
CA ASP A 113 2.98 -18.97 5.26
C ASP A 113 1.44 -18.96 5.36
N SER A 114 0.80 -17.97 4.72
CA SER A 114 -0.63 -17.73 4.77
C SER A 114 -1.25 -17.68 3.37
N ALA A 115 -2.50 -18.15 3.24
CA ALA A 115 -3.24 -18.11 1.98
C ALA A 115 -4.75 -18.17 2.22
N THR A 116 -5.53 -17.54 1.34
CA THR A 116 -7.00 -17.53 1.41
C THR A 116 -7.60 -17.84 0.04
N THR A 117 -8.74 -18.52 0.01
CA THR A 117 -9.56 -18.73 -1.19
C THR A 117 -11.05 -18.68 -0.83
N THR A 118 -11.89 -18.44 -1.84
CA THR A 118 -13.35 -18.48 -1.69
C THR A 118 -13.97 -19.55 -2.59
N VAL A 119 -15.13 -20.06 -2.18
CA VAL A 119 -16.00 -20.88 -3.04
C VAL A 119 -17.35 -20.20 -3.13
N VAL A 120 -17.75 -19.87 -4.35
CA VAL A 120 -19.01 -19.17 -4.62
C VAL A 120 -20.03 -20.12 -5.23
N ALA A 121 -21.27 -20.02 -4.76
CA ALA A 121 -22.42 -20.66 -5.39
C ALA A 121 -23.69 -19.82 -5.19
N THR A 122 -24.77 -20.20 -5.85
CA THR A 122 -26.12 -19.68 -5.54
C THR A 122 -27.04 -20.84 -5.23
N VAL A 123 -27.66 -20.77 -4.05
CA VAL A 123 -28.66 -21.73 -3.59
C VAL A 123 -30.04 -21.31 -4.08
N ALA A 124 -30.65 -22.14 -4.93
CA ALA A 124 -32.02 -21.96 -5.38
C ALA A 124 -33.04 -22.57 -4.41
N THR A 125 -34.31 -22.21 -4.57
CA THR A 125 -35.42 -22.89 -3.88
C THR A 125 -35.43 -24.38 -4.21
N ALA A 126 -35.91 -25.22 -3.28
CA ALA A 126 -35.99 -26.66 -3.48
C ALA A 126 -36.64 -27.02 -4.83
N GLY A 127 -35.98 -27.92 -5.59
CA GLY A 127 -36.44 -28.36 -6.91
C GLY A 127 -36.17 -27.39 -8.07
N LYS A 128 -35.44 -26.28 -7.84
CA LYS A 128 -34.90 -25.42 -8.90
C LYS A 128 -33.38 -25.57 -9.02
N ASP A 129 -32.82 -25.08 -10.12
CA ASP A 129 -31.40 -25.19 -10.42
C ASP A 129 -30.55 -24.21 -9.60
N SER A 130 -29.82 -24.74 -8.62
CA SER A 130 -28.66 -24.06 -8.03
C SER A 130 -27.48 -24.07 -9.01
N TYR A 131 -26.53 -23.15 -8.86
CA TYR A 131 -25.32 -23.12 -9.70
C TYR A 131 -24.06 -22.75 -8.93
N LEU A 132 -22.92 -23.23 -9.43
CA LEU A 132 -21.59 -22.90 -8.93
C LEU A 132 -21.04 -21.65 -9.62
N GLY A 133 -20.19 -20.92 -8.90
CA GLY A 133 -19.51 -19.73 -9.40
C GLY A 133 -20.38 -18.48 -9.37
N PHE A 134 -19.74 -17.37 -9.74
CA PHE A 134 -20.36 -16.07 -9.91
C PHE A 134 -21.03 -15.97 -11.28
N ARG A 135 -22.21 -15.32 -11.36
CA ARG A 135 -22.81 -14.94 -12.63
C ARG A 135 -22.90 -13.42 -12.72
N PRO A 136 -22.29 -12.80 -13.74
CA PRO A 136 -22.35 -11.36 -13.92
C PRO A 136 -23.77 -10.93 -14.33
N GLY A 137 -24.11 -9.68 -13.99
CA GLY A 137 -25.37 -9.05 -14.35
C GLY A 137 -25.80 -8.02 -13.31
N PRO A 138 -26.82 -7.20 -13.61
CA PRO A 138 -27.31 -6.21 -12.67
C PRO A 138 -27.84 -6.87 -11.38
N SER A 139 -27.43 -6.33 -10.22
CA SER A 139 -28.02 -6.69 -8.93
C SER A 139 -29.16 -5.73 -8.58
N ALA A 140 -30.10 -6.20 -7.76
CA ALA A 140 -31.04 -5.31 -7.08
C ALA A 140 -30.33 -4.59 -5.90
N SER A 141 -30.94 -3.50 -5.45
CA SER A 141 -30.55 -2.75 -4.25
C SER A 141 -31.52 -2.92 -3.09
N THR A 142 -30.98 -2.80 -1.88
CA THR A 142 -31.73 -2.79 -0.62
C THR A 142 -31.70 -1.39 -0.02
N LEU A 143 -32.79 -0.96 0.64
CA LEU A 143 -32.80 0.28 1.43
C LEU A 143 -31.94 0.11 2.68
N GLN A 144 -31.13 1.12 2.97
CA GLN A 144 -30.37 1.20 4.20
C GLN A 144 -31.34 1.21 5.41
N PRO A 145 -31.12 0.40 6.45
CA PRO A 145 -31.92 0.44 7.66
C PRO A 145 -31.92 1.84 8.30
N PRO A 146 -33.06 2.33 8.81
CA PRO A 146 -33.13 3.61 9.51
C PRO A 146 -32.13 3.67 10.67
N GLY A 147 -31.41 4.79 10.81
CA GLY A 147 -30.43 4.98 11.88
C GLY A 147 -29.06 4.34 11.64
N THR A 148 -28.82 3.70 10.48
CA THR A 148 -27.47 3.26 10.13
C THR A 148 -26.53 4.45 10.08
N VAL A 149 -25.39 4.34 10.76
CA VAL A 149 -24.31 5.31 10.68
C VAL A 149 -23.50 5.02 9.42
N VAL A 150 -23.51 5.96 8.48
CA VAL A 150 -22.66 5.94 7.29
C VAL A 150 -21.50 6.87 7.54
N ARG A 151 -20.27 6.40 7.35
CA ARG A 151 -19.05 7.19 7.52
C ARG A 151 -18.22 7.07 6.25
N PRO A 152 -17.54 8.13 5.78
CA PRO A 152 -16.50 7.95 4.77
C PRO A 152 -15.48 6.89 5.22
N ALA A 153 -14.84 6.23 4.26
CA ALA A 153 -13.57 5.55 4.50
C ALA A 153 -12.58 6.55 5.15
N THR A 154 -11.48 6.05 5.72
CA THR A 154 -10.50 6.90 6.41
C THR A 154 -9.21 7.06 5.59
N PRO A 155 -9.25 7.72 4.41
CA PRO A 155 -8.05 8.00 3.63
C PRO A 155 -7.18 9.05 4.30
N GLY A 156 -5.92 9.14 3.85
CA GLY A 156 -5.03 10.24 4.22
C GLY A 156 -5.57 11.60 3.75
N LEU A 157 -6.33 11.63 2.64
CA LEU A 157 -6.92 12.85 2.07
C LEU A 157 -8.41 12.69 1.77
N ARG A 158 -9.16 13.79 1.87
CA ARG A 158 -10.58 13.79 1.49
C ARG A 158 -10.75 13.56 -0.02
N PRO A 159 -11.79 12.81 -0.44
CA PRO A 159 -12.07 12.58 -1.86
C PRO A 159 -12.17 13.87 -2.69
N LYS A 160 -11.53 13.88 -3.85
CA LYS A 160 -11.68 14.93 -4.87
C LYS A 160 -12.90 14.61 -5.73
N LEU A 161 -13.92 15.48 -5.70
CA LEU A 161 -15.12 15.27 -6.53
C LEU A 161 -14.82 15.46 -8.02
N LEU A 162 -15.24 14.49 -8.82
CA LEU A 162 -15.00 14.46 -10.25
C LEU A 162 -16.16 15.05 -11.05
N LYS A 163 -15.90 15.30 -12.34
CA LYS A 163 -16.92 15.65 -13.32
C LYS A 163 -17.26 14.42 -14.16
N PRO A 164 -18.52 14.24 -14.61
CA PRO A 164 -18.95 13.10 -15.43
C PRO A 164 -18.47 13.20 -16.89
N THR A 165 -17.19 13.47 -17.10
CA THR A 165 -16.57 13.57 -18.44
C THR A 165 -16.37 12.17 -19.01
N GLY A 166 -16.59 11.97 -20.31
CA GLY A 166 -16.39 10.67 -20.97
C GLY A 166 -17.49 9.63 -20.73
N LEU A 167 -18.42 9.88 -19.80
CA LEU A 167 -19.51 8.96 -19.50
C LEU A 167 -20.57 8.86 -20.61
N ALA A 168 -21.35 7.78 -20.56
CA ALA A 168 -22.45 7.49 -21.47
C ALA A 168 -23.36 8.71 -21.68
N ARG A 169 -23.71 8.98 -22.95
CA ARG A 169 -24.53 10.14 -23.32
C ARG A 169 -26.02 9.82 -23.15
N PRO A 170 -26.77 10.59 -22.37
CA PRO A 170 -28.22 10.43 -22.27
C PRO A 170 -28.93 10.67 -23.61
N GLN A 171 -30.13 10.13 -23.73
CA GLN A 171 -31.00 10.45 -24.85
C GLN A 171 -31.25 11.97 -24.94
N PRO A 172 -31.30 12.53 -26.17
CA PRO A 172 -31.55 13.95 -26.33
C PRO A 172 -32.94 14.30 -25.78
N ALA A 173 -33.01 15.47 -25.14
CA ALA A 173 -34.29 16.00 -24.70
C ALA A 173 -35.23 16.23 -25.91
N PRO A 174 -36.56 16.16 -25.72
CA PRO A 174 -37.51 16.44 -26.79
C PRO A 174 -37.28 17.83 -27.42
N SER A 175 -37.45 17.93 -28.75
CA SER A 175 -37.30 19.20 -29.47
C SER A 175 -38.38 20.22 -29.09
N GLY A 176 -38.00 21.41 -28.62
CA GLY A 176 -38.90 22.52 -28.28
C GLY A 176 -38.54 23.24 -26.98
N THR A 177 -39.28 24.27 -26.61
CA THR A 177 -39.12 24.95 -25.31
C THR A 177 -39.64 24.07 -24.19
N ILE A 178 -38.74 23.58 -23.35
CA ILE A 178 -39.07 22.74 -22.19
C ILE A 178 -39.34 23.65 -20.99
N SER A 179 -40.54 23.57 -20.43
CA SER A 179 -40.88 24.27 -19.18
C SER A 179 -40.18 23.59 -17.99
N PRO A 180 -39.57 24.34 -17.05
CA PRO A 180 -39.04 23.76 -15.81
C PRO A 180 -40.08 22.94 -15.03
N ALA A 181 -41.37 23.27 -15.17
CA ALA A 181 -42.47 22.57 -14.51
C ALA A 181 -42.70 21.12 -15.02
N VAL A 182 -42.05 20.70 -16.11
CA VAL A 182 -42.11 19.32 -16.63
C VAL A 182 -40.84 18.51 -16.37
N ILE A 183 -39.84 19.08 -15.67
CA ILE A 183 -38.60 18.35 -15.37
C ILE A 183 -38.81 17.50 -14.13
N ALA A 184 -38.80 16.18 -14.28
CA ALA A 184 -38.76 15.26 -13.15
C ALA A 184 -37.31 14.98 -12.73
N CYS A 185 -37.12 14.82 -11.42
CA CYS A 185 -35.82 14.52 -10.83
C CYS A 185 -35.86 13.21 -10.03
N ALA A 186 -34.72 12.54 -9.94
CA ALA A 186 -34.45 11.42 -9.05
C ALA A 186 -33.37 11.82 -8.05
N THR A 187 -33.59 11.50 -6.77
CA THR A 187 -32.62 11.70 -5.69
C THR A 187 -32.43 10.42 -4.90
N GLY A 188 -31.31 10.32 -4.21
CA GLY A 188 -31.00 9.22 -3.30
C GLY A 188 -29.52 9.24 -2.92
N SER A 189 -29.06 8.15 -2.31
CA SER A 189 -27.63 7.93 -2.09
C SER A 189 -27.26 6.45 -2.23
N TRP A 190 -26.02 6.21 -2.61
CA TRP A 190 -25.42 4.87 -2.70
C TRP A 190 -24.40 4.66 -1.60
N THR A 191 -24.43 3.47 -1.00
CA THR A 191 -23.53 3.03 0.05
C THR A 191 -23.07 1.60 -0.19
N TYR A 192 -21.97 1.21 0.44
CA TYR A 192 -21.52 -0.18 0.51
C TYR A 192 -21.17 -0.54 1.95
N GLN A 193 -20.96 -1.84 2.20
CA GLN A 193 -20.47 -2.33 3.48
C GLN A 193 -19.09 -2.96 3.29
N ASP A 194 -18.13 -2.58 4.13
CA ASP A 194 -16.80 -3.18 4.12
C ASP A 194 -16.78 -4.55 4.85
N GLN A 195 -15.62 -5.20 4.88
CA GLN A 195 -15.39 -6.48 5.55
C GLN A 195 -15.66 -6.46 7.06
N THR A 196 -15.64 -5.28 7.69
CA THR A 196 -15.96 -5.07 9.10
C THR A 196 -17.45 -4.85 9.35
N GLY A 197 -18.26 -4.72 8.28
CA GLY A 197 -19.69 -4.41 8.32
C GLY A 197 -19.98 -2.92 8.48
N ALA A 198 -18.97 -2.06 8.42
CA ALA A 198 -19.17 -0.61 8.45
C ALA A 198 -19.75 -0.14 7.11
N SER A 199 -20.68 0.82 7.16
CA SER A 199 -21.32 1.37 5.96
C SER A 199 -20.62 2.65 5.52
N HIS A 200 -20.28 2.71 4.24
CA HIS A 200 -19.53 3.81 3.62
C HIS A 200 -20.28 4.39 2.42
N PRO A 201 -20.18 5.70 2.15
CA PRO A 201 -20.75 6.30 0.96
C PRO A 201 -19.98 5.83 -0.28
N GLN A 202 -20.69 5.57 -1.37
CA GLN A 202 -20.05 5.36 -2.67
C GLN A 202 -19.77 6.73 -3.31
N VAL A 203 -18.53 7.20 -3.24
CA VAL A 203 -18.13 8.54 -3.74
C VAL A 203 -17.70 8.47 -5.20
N ASN A 204 -18.02 9.49 -6.00
CA ASN A 204 -17.69 9.57 -7.42
C ASN A 204 -18.16 8.37 -8.26
N ILE A 205 -19.14 7.58 -7.80
CA ILE A 205 -19.69 6.48 -8.60
C ILE A 205 -20.68 7.01 -9.62
N GLN A 206 -20.68 6.45 -10.83
CA GLN A 206 -21.66 6.82 -11.84
C GLN A 206 -23.06 6.41 -11.40
N VAL A 207 -23.99 7.37 -11.57
CA VAL A 207 -25.41 7.17 -11.37
C VAL A 207 -26.13 7.45 -12.68
N GLN A 208 -27.00 6.53 -13.07
CA GLN A 208 -27.80 6.63 -14.29
C GLN A 208 -29.29 6.65 -13.94
N LEU A 209 -30.01 7.66 -14.44
CA LEU A 209 -31.47 7.69 -14.42
C LEU A 209 -31.98 7.00 -15.68
N MET A 210 -32.72 5.92 -15.50
CA MET A 210 -33.22 5.06 -16.57
C MET A 210 -34.74 5.09 -16.63
N ALA A 211 -35.31 4.93 -17.83
CA ALA A 211 -36.72 4.59 -17.99
C ALA A 211 -36.90 3.23 -18.65
N THR A 212 -37.90 2.49 -18.21
CA THR A 212 -38.27 1.24 -18.89
C THR A 212 -38.90 1.57 -20.24
N ALA A 213 -38.58 0.76 -21.25
CA ALA A 213 -39.18 0.83 -22.57
C ALA A 213 -39.43 -0.57 -23.13
N PHE A 214 -40.16 -0.63 -24.25
CA PHE A 214 -40.54 -1.91 -24.88
C PHE A 214 -39.33 -2.65 -25.49
N PHE A 215 -38.31 -1.91 -25.92
CA PHE A 215 -37.05 -2.45 -26.44
C PHE A 215 -35.87 -1.77 -25.75
N GLY A 216 -35.21 -2.46 -24.83
CA GLY A 216 -34.13 -1.88 -24.02
C GLY A 216 -34.64 -0.80 -23.06
N ASN A 217 -33.80 -0.40 -22.10
CA ASN A 217 -34.11 0.73 -21.23
C ASN A 217 -33.51 2.02 -21.81
N ASP A 218 -34.20 3.14 -21.62
CA ASP A 218 -33.74 4.46 -22.07
C ASP A 218 -32.88 5.12 -20.99
N LEU A 219 -31.66 5.56 -21.35
CA LEU A 219 -30.83 6.39 -20.48
C LEU A 219 -31.29 7.85 -20.56
N LEU A 220 -31.77 8.41 -19.45
CA LEU A 220 -32.36 9.75 -19.38
C LEU A 220 -31.41 10.80 -18.82
N ALA A 221 -30.56 10.44 -17.85
CA ALA A 221 -29.54 11.31 -17.29
C ALA A 221 -28.40 10.49 -16.67
N VAL A 222 -27.21 11.10 -16.59
CA VAL A 222 -26.01 10.55 -15.96
C VAL A 222 -25.40 11.61 -15.04
N GLY A 223 -24.88 11.19 -13.91
CA GLY A 223 -24.06 12.01 -13.03
C GLY A 223 -23.16 11.15 -12.15
N LEU A 224 -22.46 11.79 -11.22
CA LEU A 224 -21.67 11.13 -10.19
C LEU A 224 -22.28 11.42 -8.82
N THR A 225 -22.06 10.53 -7.86
CA THR A 225 -22.35 10.80 -6.46
C THR A 225 -21.40 11.83 -5.85
N ASP A 226 -21.86 12.55 -4.83
CA ASP A 226 -21.04 13.45 -4.02
C ASP A 226 -20.30 12.72 -2.88
N GLN A 227 -19.66 13.49 -1.99
CA GLN A 227 -18.90 12.99 -0.84
C GLN A 227 -19.73 12.18 0.18
N ASN A 228 -21.07 12.27 0.12
CA ASN A 228 -21.98 11.51 0.97
C ASN A 228 -22.63 10.35 0.20
N GLY A 229 -22.15 10.05 -1.01
CA GLY A 229 -22.77 9.09 -1.91
C GLY A 229 -24.09 9.59 -2.49
N ALA A 230 -24.44 10.87 -2.32
CA ALA A 230 -25.73 11.39 -2.71
C ALA A 230 -25.75 11.85 -4.17
N TYR A 231 -26.91 11.74 -4.82
CA TYR A 231 -27.10 12.17 -6.20
C TYR A 231 -28.41 12.94 -6.39
N ARG A 232 -28.43 13.76 -7.45
CA ARG A 232 -29.65 14.36 -8.00
C ARG A 232 -29.55 14.41 -9.52
N LEU A 233 -30.38 13.63 -10.20
CA LEU A 233 -30.46 13.59 -11.66
C LEU A 233 -31.81 14.12 -12.11
N CYS A 234 -31.84 15.02 -13.09
CA CYS A 234 -33.08 15.62 -13.57
C CYS A 234 -33.16 15.48 -15.09
N ALA A 235 -34.30 15.01 -15.60
CA ALA A 235 -34.50 14.81 -17.02
C ALA A 235 -35.95 15.15 -17.43
N PRO A 236 -36.16 15.96 -18.49
CA PRO A 236 -37.51 16.35 -18.92
C PRO A 236 -38.31 15.20 -19.53
N ASN A 237 -37.63 14.19 -20.08
CA ASN A 237 -38.22 12.97 -20.62
C ASN A 237 -38.50 11.89 -19.55
N ALA A 238 -38.26 12.17 -18.27
CA ALA A 238 -38.61 11.24 -17.17
C ALA A 238 -40.08 11.30 -16.76
N SER A 239 -40.78 12.42 -17.01
CA SER A 239 -42.21 12.54 -16.67
C SER A 239 -43.09 11.61 -17.50
N HIS A 240 -44.11 11.04 -16.87
CA HIS A 240 -45.03 10.01 -17.37
C HIS A 240 -44.34 8.69 -17.78
N ARG A 241 -43.10 8.49 -17.33
CA ARG A 241 -42.35 7.24 -17.54
C ARG A 241 -42.32 6.42 -16.26
N ASN A 242 -42.04 5.13 -16.44
CA ASN A 242 -41.63 4.26 -15.37
C ASN A 242 -40.10 4.35 -15.26
N ILE A 243 -39.60 4.89 -14.15
CA ILE A 243 -38.17 5.17 -13.98
C ILE A 243 -37.54 4.30 -12.89
N PHE A 244 -36.24 4.09 -13.00
CA PHE A 244 -35.40 3.55 -11.96
C PHE A 244 -34.03 4.21 -12.04
N VAL A 245 -33.23 4.03 -11.00
CA VAL A 245 -31.85 4.51 -10.94
C VAL A 245 -30.93 3.31 -10.85
N GLN A 246 -29.75 3.41 -11.45
CA GLN A 246 -28.70 2.43 -11.25
C GLN A 246 -27.36 3.09 -10.96
N GLU A 247 -26.57 2.50 -10.07
CA GLU A 247 -25.14 2.77 -9.96
C GLU A 247 -24.37 1.85 -10.91
N VAL A 248 -23.27 2.38 -11.45
CA VAL A 248 -22.32 1.68 -12.31
C VAL A 248 -20.92 1.98 -11.79
N THR A 249 -20.09 0.95 -11.63
CA THR A 249 -18.73 1.04 -11.11
C THR A 249 -17.74 1.61 -12.13
N GLU A 250 -18.06 2.77 -12.71
CA GLU A 250 -17.24 3.53 -13.65
C GLU A 250 -17.41 5.03 -13.36
N ASN A 251 -16.38 5.84 -13.61
CA ASN A 251 -16.52 7.31 -13.61
C ASN A 251 -15.78 8.01 -14.75
N GLY A 252 -15.26 7.26 -15.72
CA GLY A 252 -14.46 7.80 -16.81
C GLY A 252 -12.99 8.03 -16.46
N LYS A 253 -12.54 7.66 -15.24
CA LYS A 253 -11.14 7.64 -14.83
C LYS A 253 -10.70 6.26 -14.31
N TRP A 254 -11.60 5.52 -13.67
CA TRP A 254 -11.41 4.09 -13.41
C TRP A 254 -12.74 3.33 -13.50
N THR A 255 -12.64 2.01 -13.58
CA THR A 255 -13.78 1.08 -13.51
C THR A 255 -13.44 -0.19 -12.74
N VAL A 256 -14.45 -0.79 -12.10
CA VAL A 256 -14.38 -2.17 -11.58
C VAL A 256 -15.22 -3.10 -12.45
N GLN A 257 -14.57 -4.05 -13.09
CA GLN A 257 -15.14 -4.97 -14.06
C GLN A 257 -15.19 -6.40 -13.53
N ASN A 258 -16.24 -7.12 -13.91
CA ASN A 258 -16.33 -8.56 -13.72
C ASN A 258 -15.50 -9.32 -14.77
N GLY A 259 -15.40 -10.65 -14.65
CA GLY A 259 -14.61 -11.50 -15.54
C GLY A 259 -15.04 -11.53 -17.02
N SER A 260 -16.16 -10.89 -17.39
CA SER A 260 -16.56 -10.69 -18.79
C SER A 260 -16.19 -9.32 -19.36
N GLY A 261 -15.54 -8.46 -18.56
CA GLY A 261 -15.18 -7.09 -18.92
C GLY A 261 -16.32 -6.06 -18.75
N GLY A 262 -17.46 -6.47 -18.19
CA GLY A 262 -18.57 -5.55 -17.88
C GLY A 262 -18.50 -5.01 -16.46
N ASP A 263 -18.93 -3.77 -16.27
CA ASP A 263 -18.94 -3.11 -14.96
C ASP A 263 -20.02 -3.71 -14.04
N TYR A 264 -19.84 -3.58 -12.73
CA TYR A 264 -20.88 -3.92 -11.76
C TYR A 264 -21.97 -2.87 -11.78
N VAL A 265 -23.23 -3.34 -11.88
CA VAL A 265 -24.43 -2.50 -11.93
C VAL A 265 -25.39 -2.89 -10.81
N VAL A 266 -25.90 -1.91 -10.07
CA VAL A 266 -26.94 -2.13 -9.05
C VAL A 266 -28.12 -1.22 -9.31
N THR A 267 -29.32 -1.79 -9.29
CA THR A 267 -30.56 -1.14 -9.73
C THR A 267 -31.54 -0.93 -8.58
N THR A 268 -32.29 0.17 -8.62
CA THR A 268 -33.42 0.42 -7.73
C THR A 268 -34.72 -0.23 -8.26
N PRO A 269 -35.72 -0.46 -7.39
CA PRO A 269 -37.06 -0.78 -7.86
C PRO A 269 -37.63 0.32 -8.76
N THR A 270 -38.41 -0.08 -9.77
CA THR A 270 -39.07 0.87 -10.68
C THR A 270 -40.20 1.65 -9.99
N VAL A 271 -40.19 2.97 -10.15
CA VAL A 271 -41.30 3.85 -9.80
C VAL A 271 -42.11 4.14 -11.06
N ASN A 272 -43.39 3.79 -11.02
CA ASN A 272 -44.26 3.89 -12.19
C ASN A 272 -44.87 5.28 -12.33
N ASN A 273 -45.03 5.73 -13.58
CA ASN A 273 -45.76 6.92 -13.97
C ASN A 273 -45.39 8.18 -13.15
N VAL A 274 -44.13 8.62 -13.26
CA VAL A 274 -43.64 9.78 -12.52
C VAL A 274 -44.31 11.07 -12.98
N GLY A 275 -44.68 11.94 -12.03
CA GLY A 275 -45.39 13.18 -12.33
C GLY A 275 -44.55 14.23 -13.08
N ASN A 276 -45.23 15.24 -13.61
CA ASN A 276 -44.56 16.45 -14.09
C ASN A 276 -43.95 17.23 -12.92
N GLY A 277 -42.69 17.64 -13.04
CA GLY A 277 -42.04 18.49 -12.03
C GLY A 277 -41.77 17.78 -10.69
N SER A 278 -42.02 16.48 -10.59
CA SER A 278 -41.86 15.74 -9.34
C SER A 278 -40.41 15.34 -9.08
N THR A 279 -40.04 15.26 -7.80
CA THR A 279 -38.80 14.63 -7.38
C THR A 279 -39.12 13.27 -6.75
N THR A 280 -38.59 12.21 -7.32
CA THR A 280 -38.68 10.84 -6.81
C THR A 280 -37.45 10.55 -5.95
N ASP A 281 -37.67 10.32 -4.66
CA ASP A 281 -36.62 9.91 -3.76
C ASP A 281 -36.53 8.37 -3.68
N PHE A 282 -35.37 7.83 -4.02
CA PHE A 282 -35.06 6.41 -3.93
C PHE A 282 -34.48 6.02 -2.57
N GLY A 283 -34.15 6.99 -1.71
CA GLY A 283 -33.53 6.79 -0.40
C GLY A 283 -32.06 6.40 -0.48
N SER A 284 -31.48 6.07 0.68
CA SER A 284 -30.12 5.52 0.79
C SER A 284 -30.13 4.01 0.56
N ARG A 285 -29.27 3.52 -0.33
CA ARG A 285 -29.31 2.14 -0.84
C ARG A 285 -27.92 1.54 -0.96
N PHE A 286 -27.88 0.22 -0.84
CA PHE A 286 -26.68 -0.61 -1.01
C PHE A 286 -27.01 -1.88 -1.81
N PRO A 287 -26.02 -2.57 -2.39
CA PRO A 287 -26.25 -3.81 -3.14
C PRO A 287 -27.00 -4.88 -2.31
N SER A 288 -28.06 -5.47 -2.87
CA SER A 288 -28.74 -6.61 -2.24
C SER A 288 -27.90 -7.90 -2.30
N ASN A 289 -27.10 -8.06 -3.35
CA ASN A 289 -26.13 -9.14 -3.45
C ASN A 289 -24.88 -8.73 -2.67
N SER A 290 -24.65 -9.35 -1.51
CA SER A 290 -23.48 -9.06 -0.66
C SER A 290 -22.14 -9.30 -1.37
N GLN A 291 -22.10 -10.13 -2.42
CA GLN A 291 -20.89 -10.36 -3.21
C GLN A 291 -20.45 -9.13 -4.03
N PHE A 292 -21.32 -8.14 -4.20
CA PHE A 292 -20.96 -6.89 -4.89
C PHE A 292 -20.24 -5.91 -3.94
N MET A 293 -20.33 -6.11 -2.62
CA MET A 293 -19.73 -5.19 -1.65
C MET A 293 -18.23 -5.00 -1.84
N ARG A 294 -17.50 -6.08 -2.13
CA ARG A 294 -16.06 -6.03 -2.40
C ARG A 294 -15.72 -5.32 -3.71
N ALA A 295 -16.55 -5.45 -4.76
CA ALA A 295 -16.37 -4.66 -5.97
C ALA A 295 -16.55 -3.17 -5.69
N MET A 296 -17.57 -2.83 -4.89
CA MET A 296 -17.84 -1.48 -4.44
C MET A 296 -16.72 -0.94 -3.52
N HIS A 297 -16.12 -1.81 -2.71
CA HIS A 297 -14.98 -1.46 -1.87
C HIS A 297 -13.73 -1.15 -2.70
N ALA A 298 -13.35 -2.03 -3.63
CA ALA A 298 -12.22 -1.79 -4.53
C ALA A 298 -12.40 -0.49 -5.36
N TYR A 299 -13.64 -0.17 -5.72
CA TYR A 299 -13.95 1.10 -6.39
C TYR A 299 -13.64 2.32 -5.51
N ASP A 300 -13.93 2.25 -4.20
CA ASP A 300 -13.66 3.33 -3.25
C ASP A 300 -12.17 3.45 -2.92
N GLU A 301 -11.42 2.33 -2.87
CA GLU A 301 -9.95 2.40 -2.72
C GLU A 301 -9.28 3.13 -3.90
N ALA A 302 -9.81 2.95 -5.11
CA ALA A 302 -9.37 3.73 -6.28
C ALA A 302 -9.75 5.22 -6.18
N ASN A 303 -10.85 5.54 -5.52
CA ASN A 303 -11.23 6.92 -5.24
C ASN A 303 -10.21 7.59 -4.31
N ASP A 304 -9.73 6.88 -3.29
CA ASP A 304 -8.71 7.37 -2.36
C ASP A 304 -7.36 7.59 -3.07
N ALA A 305 -6.93 6.63 -3.88
CA ALA A 305 -5.74 6.77 -4.73
C ALA A 305 -5.85 7.97 -5.69
N SER A 306 -7.01 8.17 -6.31
CA SER A 306 -7.25 9.32 -7.20
C SER A 306 -7.30 10.66 -6.46
N ALA A 307 -7.67 10.68 -5.18
CA ALA A 307 -7.71 11.91 -4.41
C ALA A 307 -6.30 12.41 -4.05
N TRP A 308 -5.37 11.48 -3.85
CA TRP A 308 -3.96 11.78 -3.59
C TRP A 308 -3.16 12.10 -4.85
N THR A 309 -3.47 11.44 -5.97
CA THR A 309 -2.78 11.67 -7.24
C THR A 309 -3.03 13.09 -7.78
N PRO A 310 -1.99 13.87 -8.12
CA PRO A 310 -2.16 15.26 -8.55
C PRO A 310 -2.73 15.38 -9.97
N GLY A 311 -3.50 16.44 -10.21
CA GLY A 311 -4.13 16.72 -11.50
C GLY A 311 -5.55 16.18 -11.63
N ASP A 312 -6.11 16.25 -12.84
CA ASP A 312 -7.47 15.76 -13.14
C ASP A 312 -7.46 14.30 -13.64
N CYS A 313 -6.42 13.88 -14.38
CA CYS A 313 -6.17 12.49 -14.77
C CYS A 313 -5.28 11.75 -13.73
N TRP A 314 -4.84 10.52 -14.02
CA TRP A 314 -3.87 9.78 -13.18
C TRP A 314 -2.43 10.30 -13.33
N SER A 315 -2.14 10.95 -14.45
CA SER A 315 -0.91 11.73 -14.64
C SER A 315 -1.30 13.13 -15.11
N PRO A 316 -0.67 14.20 -14.61
CA PRO A 316 -0.95 15.56 -15.07
C PRO A 316 -0.56 15.78 -16.54
N ASN A 317 0.31 14.92 -17.09
CA ASN A 317 0.78 14.96 -18.47
C ASN A 317 -0.08 14.09 -19.41
N ASP A 318 -1.07 13.38 -18.88
CA ASP A 318 -2.04 12.61 -19.65
C ASP A 318 -3.18 13.53 -20.12
N HIS A 319 -3.35 13.69 -21.43
CA HIS A 319 -4.41 14.50 -22.03
C HIS A 319 -5.67 13.70 -22.34
N ASP A 320 -5.56 12.38 -22.43
CA ASP A 320 -6.67 11.48 -22.78
C ASP A 320 -7.38 10.94 -21.53
N CYS A 321 -6.80 11.15 -20.34
CA CYS A 321 -7.29 10.65 -19.05
C CYS A 321 -7.63 9.16 -19.14
N LYS A 322 -6.61 8.34 -19.40
CA LYS A 322 -6.76 6.90 -19.58
C LYS A 322 -7.49 6.27 -18.40
N VAL A 323 -8.44 5.38 -18.71
CA VAL A 323 -9.22 4.67 -17.69
C VAL A 323 -8.40 3.49 -17.17
N LEU A 324 -8.17 3.43 -15.87
CA LEU A 324 -7.61 2.24 -15.22
C LEU A 324 -8.72 1.23 -14.93
N HIS A 325 -8.48 -0.04 -15.27
CA HIS A 325 -9.43 -1.12 -15.07
C HIS A 325 -9.06 -1.94 -13.84
N ILE A 326 -10.05 -2.29 -13.01
CA ILE A 326 -9.89 -3.25 -11.91
C ILE A 326 -10.75 -4.47 -12.24
N ARG A 327 -10.13 -5.61 -12.55
CA ARG A 327 -10.81 -6.87 -12.85
C ARG A 327 -10.90 -7.71 -11.60
N TRP A 328 -12.13 -7.91 -11.13
CA TRP A 328 -12.40 -8.70 -9.92
C TRP A 328 -13.70 -9.48 -10.01
N THR A 329 -13.71 -10.68 -9.41
CA THR A 329 -14.93 -11.47 -9.17
C THR A 329 -14.84 -12.13 -7.80
N PRO A 330 -15.98 -12.44 -7.14
CA PRO A 330 -15.98 -13.06 -5.81
C PRO A 330 -15.44 -14.51 -5.81
N ASN A 331 -15.22 -15.09 -6.99
CA ASN A 331 -14.57 -16.38 -7.21
C ASN A 331 -13.29 -16.27 -8.03
N SER A 332 -12.66 -15.08 -8.06
CA SER A 332 -11.39 -14.87 -8.75
C SER A 332 -10.33 -15.79 -8.18
N THR A 333 -9.70 -16.55 -9.07
CA THR A 333 -8.51 -17.37 -8.80
C THR A 333 -7.26 -16.77 -9.43
N ASP A 334 -7.40 -15.62 -10.09
CA ASP A 334 -6.27 -14.89 -10.66
C ASP A 334 -5.34 -14.46 -9.53
N GLY A 335 -4.04 -14.29 -9.85
CA GLY A 335 -3.15 -13.61 -8.94
C GLY A 335 -3.59 -12.16 -8.71
N THR A 336 -2.99 -11.54 -7.70
CA THR A 336 -3.01 -10.09 -7.55
C THR A 336 -1.85 -9.54 -8.36
N PHE A 337 -2.12 -8.71 -9.37
CA PHE A 337 -1.08 -8.08 -10.20
C PHE A 337 -1.69 -7.00 -11.10
N TYR A 338 -0.89 -6.03 -11.49
CA TYR A 338 -1.18 -5.14 -12.61
C TYR A 338 -0.66 -5.72 -13.94
N GLN A 339 -1.47 -5.62 -15.00
CA GLN A 339 -1.12 -6.01 -16.36
C GLN A 339 -0.97 -4.77 -17.26
N PRO A 340 0.27 -4.33 -17.56
CA PRO A 340 0.53 -3.10 -18.32
C PRO A 340 -0.14 -3.07 -19.69
N ASP A 341 -0.05 -4.16 -20.47
CA ASP A 341 -0.62 -4.24 -21.82
C ASP A 341 -2.15 -4.10 -21.87
N GLU A 342 -2.84 -4.26 -20.73
CA GLU A 342 -4.30 -4.18 -20.61
C GLU A 342 -4.78 -3.02 -19.73
N ASP A 343 -3.86 -2.26 -19.10
CA ASP A 343 -4.19 -1.24 -18.09
C ASP A 343 -5.09 -1.77 -16.96
N THR A 344 -4.88 -3.03 -16.61
CA THR A 344 -5.81 -3.77 -15.77
C THR A 344 -5.13 -4.29 -14.52
N VAL A 345 -5.64 -3.88 -13.37
CA VAL A 345 -5.39 -4.51 -12.06
C VAL A 345 -6.24 -5.77 -11.95
N HIS A 346 -5.60 -6.91 -11.71
CA HIS A 346 -6.25 -8.17 -11.35
C HIS A 346 -6.18 -8.38 -9.85
N LEU A 347 -7.31 -8.79 -9.25
CA LEU A 347 -7.41 -9.03 -7.81
C LEU A 347 -7.93 -10.44 -7.52
N LYS A 348 -7.40 -11.08 -6.47
CA LYS A 348 -8.03 -12.29 -5.91
C LYS A 348 -9.35 -11.95 -5.24
N ALA A 349 -10.16 -12.97 -5.02
CA ALA A 349 -11.48 -12.83 -4.43
C ALA A 349 -11.51 -12.08 -3.08
N ALA A 350 -10.45 -12.17 -2.27
CA ALA A 350 -10.39 -11.56 -0.93
C ALA A 350 -9.67 -10.20 -0.89
N ASP A 351 -8.90 -9.85 -1.92
CA ASP A 351 -8.01 -8.69 -1.88
C ASP A 351 -8.71 -7.34 -1.73
N PRO A 352 -9.95 -7.12 -2.20
CA PRO A 352 -10.66 -5.89 -1.88
C PRO A 352 -10.90 -5.64 -0.38
N ASP A 353 -10.69 -6.63 0.50
CA ASP A 353 -10.74 -6.41 1.95
C ASP A 353 -9.41 -5.84 2.51
N ALA A 354 -8.38 -5.77 1.68
CA ALA A 354 -7.03 -5.32 2.01
C ALA A 354 -6.69 -4.03 1.25
N ARG A 355 -6.92 -2.89 1.89
CA ARG A 355 -6.77 -1.56 1.29
C ARG A 355 -5.42 -1.35 0.60
N SER A 356 -4.33 -1.77 1.24
CA SER A 356 -2.96 -1.62 0.72
C SER A 356 -2.74 -2.43 -0.55
N VAL A 357 -3.37 -3.60 -0.67
CA VAL A 357 -3.23 -4.47 -1.85
C VAL A 357 -3.88 -3.82 -3.06
N VAL A 358 -5.09 -3.28 -2.93
CA VAL A 358 -5.77 -2.64 -4.07
C VAL A 358 -5.00 -1.40 -4.54
N VAL A 359 -4.56 -0.56 -3.61
CA VAL A 359 -3.85 0.68 -3.95
C VAL A 359 -2.42 0.43 -4.43
N HIS A 360 -1.74 -0.59 -3.93
CA HIS A 360 -0.44 -1.04 -4.46
C HIS A 360 -0.55 -1.35 -5.97
N GLU A 361 -1.52 -2.18 -6.36
CA GLU A 361 -1.69 -2.53 -7.78
C GLU A 361 -2.11 -1.33 -8.64
N LEU A 362 -2.91 -0.42 -8.08
CA LEU A 362 -3.19 0.86 -8.73
C LEU A 362 -1.93 1.73 -8.87
N GLY A 363 -0.99 1.65 -7.93
CA GLY A 363 0.32 2.30 -8.00
C GLY A 363 1.09 1.89 -9.25
N HIS A 364 1.11 0.60 -9.59
CA HIS A 364 1.68 0.13 -10.86
C HIS A 364 1.01 0.78 -12.06
N GLY A 365 -0.33 0.87 -12.08
CA GLY A 365 -1.07 1.56 -13.14
C GLY A 365 -0.82 3.06 -13.23
N VAL A 366 -0.62 3.73 -12.09
CA VAL A 366 -0.22 5.15 -12.04
C VAL A 366 1.19 5.33 -12.61
N MET A 367 2.14 4.45 -12.27
CA MET A 367 3.48 4.46 -12.86
C MET A 367 3.40 4.24 -14.37
N ASP A 368 2.63 3.28 -14.86
CA ASP A 368 2.54 3.00 -16.30
C ASP A 368 1.95 4.19 -17.08
N ASN A 369 0.89 4.80 -16.55
CA ASN A 369 0.31 6.02 -17.13
C ASN A 369 1.32 7.17 -17.11
N ALA A 370 2.02 7.41 -15.99
CA ALA A 370 3.10 8.41 -15.91
C ALA A 370 4.21 8.15 -16.93
N TYR A 371 4.50 6.89 -17.23
CA TYR A 371 5.51 6.47 -18.19
C TYR A 371 4.99 6.38 -19.63
N HIS A 372 3.72 6.74 -19.86
CA HIS A 372 3.06 6.66 -21.15
C HIS A 372 3.18 5.26 -21.78
N ASP A 373 2.71 4.25 -21.06
CA ASP A 373 2.64 2.84 -21.48
C ASP A 373 4.03 2.23 -21.73
N ASN A 374 5.04 2.75 -21.01
CA ASN A 374 6.42 2.26 -21.05
C ASN A 374 6.85 1.80 -19.66
N PHE A 375 5.98 1.02 -19.01
CA PHE A 375 6.29 0.33 -17.76
C PHE A 375 7.62 -0.42 -17.85
N PRO A 376 8.45 -0.43 -16.78
CA PRO A 376 9.68 -1.21 -16.77
C PRO A 376 9.37 -2.70 -17.02
N ALA A 377 10.04 -3.29 -18.02
CA ALA A 377 9.81 -4.69 -18.36
C ALA A 377 10.14 -5.61 -17.19
N SER A 378 9.17 -6.41 -16.74
CA SER A 378 9.34 -7.30 -15.60
C SER A 378 10.45 -8.32 -15.84
N GLU A 379 11.38 -8.41 -14.88
CA GLU A 379 12.43 -9.42 -14.87
C GLU A 379 11.90 -10.76 -14.30
N PRO A 380 12.55 -11.90 -14.58
CA PRO A 380 12.10 -13.20 -14.04
C PRO A 380 12.00 -13.23 -12.51
N SER A 381 12.82 -12.42 -11.81
CA SER A 381 12.79 -12.28 -10.35
C SER A 381 11.53 -11.57 -9.84
N CYS A 382 10.85 -10.78 -10.67
CA CYS A 382 9.55 -10.17 -10.34
C CYS A 382 8.41 -11.18 -10.23
N ARG A 383 8.60 -12.44 -10.65
CA ARG A 383 7.53 -13.45 -10.54
C ARG A 383 7.30 -13.93 -9.12
N THR A 384 8.31 -13.80 -8.27
CA THR A 384 8.21 -14.17 -6.85
C THR A 384 9.11 -13.22 -6.07
N HIS A 385 8.50 -12.15 -5.56
CA HIS A 385 9.15 -11.14 -4.72
C HIS A 385 8.43 -11.05 -3.36
N PHE A 386 9.08 -10.36 -2.44
CA PHE A 386 8.61 -10.13 -1.08
C PHE A 386 9.14 -8.79 -0.60
N ILE A 387 8.35 -8.10 0.22
CA ILE A 387 8.66 -6.74 0.72
C ILE A 387 10.06 -6.65 1.33
N ASN A 388 10.47 -7.72 2.01
CA ASN A 388 11.70 -7.81 2.77
C ASN A 388 12.86 -8.53 2.05
N LYS A 389 12.73 -8.90 0.77
CA LYS A 389 13.73 -9.69 0.04
C LYS A 389 14.24 -9.02 -1.22
N ALA A 390 15.52 -9.24 -1.51
CA ALA A 390 16.13 -8.75 -2.74
C ALA A 390 15.54 -9.48 -3.96
N SER A 391 14.93 -8.72 -4.87
CA SER A 391 14.25 -9.19 -6.10
C SER A 391 14.85 -8.58 -7.37
N GLY A 392 15.93 -7.81 -7.26
CA GLY A 392 16.62 -7.17 -8.38
C GLY A 392 16.24 -5.68 -8.53
N PRO A 393 17.01 -4.91 -9.31
CA PRO A 393 16.89 -3.44 -9.32
C PRO A 393 15.62 -2.93 -10.02
N VAL A 394 15.09 -3.67 -11.00
CA VAL A 394 13.81 -3.32 -11.65
C VAL A 394 12.65 -3.65 -10.73
N CYS A 395 12.61 -4.88 -10.20
CA CYS A 395 11.55 -5.31 -9.29
C CYS A 395 11.49 -4.46 -8.02
N GLY A 396 12.63 -4.23 -7.37
CA GLY A 396 12.69 -3.40 -6.17
C GLY A 396 12.13 -2.00 -6.43
N TRP A 397 12.37 -1.44 -7.62
CA TRP A 397 11.83 -0.13 -8.00
C TRP A 397 10.33 -0.13 -8.26
N THR A 398 9.82 -1.02 -9.12
CA THR A 398 8.40 -1.03 -9.46
C THR A 398 7.53 -1.36 -8.26
N GLU A 399 7.91 -2.38 -7.50
CA GLU A 399 7.17 -2.80 -6.30
C GLU A 399 7.34 -1.80 -5.15
N GLY A 400 8.56 -1.27 -4.95
CA GLY A 400 8.83 -0.30 -3.88
C GLY A 400 8.10 1.02 -4.08
N PHE A 401 7.94 1.47 -5.33
CA PHE A 401 7.07 2.60 -5.65
C PHE A 401 5.61 2.31 -5.30
N ALA A 402 5.08 1.14 -5.66
CA ALA A 402 3.70 0.75 -5.39
C ALA A 402 3.43 0.64 -3.86
N ASP A 403 4.39 0.11 -3.11
CA ASP A 403 4.36 0.04 -1.64
C ASP A 403 4.38 1.44 -0.99
N TRP A 404 5.21 2.35 -1.50
CA TRP A 404 5.21 3.74 -1.05
C TRP A 404 3.93 4.49 -1.44
N PHE A 405 3.40 4.23 -2.64
CA PHE A 405 2.19 4.89 -3.12
C PHE A 405 1.00 4.59 -2.21
N GLN A 406 0.80 3.33 -1.81
CA GLN A 406 -0.25 3.00 -0.85
C GLN A 406 0.00 3.63 0.52
N ALA A 407 1.25 3.66 0.99
CA ALA A 407 1.58 4.27 2.28
C ALA A 407 1.24 5.77 2.29
N SER A 408 1.53 6.46 1.18
CA SER A 408 1.25 7.88 1.01
C SER A 408 -0.24 8.19 0.87
N VAL A 409 -1.01 7.34 0.17
CA VAL A 409 -2.48 7.50 0.03
C VAL A 409 -3.18 7.45 1.39
N TYR A 410 -2.75 6.54 2.27
CA TYR A 410 -3.36 6.38 3.60
C TYR A 410 -2.67 7.16 4.71
N ASN A 411 -1.50 7.73 4.45
CA ASN A 411 -0.61 8.29 5.48
C ASN A 411 -0.37 7.25 6.60
N ASP A 412 0.01 6.04 6.18
CA ASP A 412 0.22 4.87 7.03
C ASP A 412 1.42 4.08 6.51
N PRO A 413 2.53 3.96 7.27
CA PRO A 413 3.72 3.22 6.83
C PRO A 413 3.52 1.69 6.84
N GLU A 414 2.39 1.18 7.29
CA GLU A 414 2.09 -0.25 7.27
C GLU A 414 1.49 -0.71 5.94
N PHE A 415 2.07 -1.78 5.37
CA PHE A 415 1.43 -2.51 4.28
C PHE A 415 0.46 -3.55 4.84
N ASN A 416 -0.85 -3.39 4.61
CA ASN A 416 -1.89 -4.30 5.10
C ASN A 416 -2.28 -5.37 4.05
N PHE A 417 -1.98 -6.64 4.33
CA PHE A 417 -2.30 -7.78 3.46
C PHE A 417 -3.73 -8.33 3.65
N GLY A 418 -4.52 -7.70 4.52
CA GLY A 418 -5.82 -8.21 4.96
C GLY A 418 -5.70 -9.27 6.06
N GLY A 419 -6.83 -9.64 6.66
CA GLY A 419 -6.89 -10.71 7.66
C GLY A 419 -6.11 -10.44 8.97
N GLY A 420 -5.70 -9.19 9.21
CA GLY A 420 -4.91 -8.79 10.38
C GLY A 420 -3.40 -8.97 10.22
N VAL A 421 -2.92 -9.21 8.99
CA VAL A 421 -1.49 -9.31 8.66
C VAL A 421 -1.02 -7.98 8.06
N SER A 422 0.07 -7.42 8.60
CA SER A 422 0.71 -6.23 8.06
C SER A 422 2.23 -6.34 8.10
N THR A 423 2.92 -5.39 7.45
CA THR A 423 4.37 -5.23 7.50
C THR A 423 4.70 -3.74 7.55
N ASP A 424 5.51 -3.38 8.53
CA ASP A 424 6.11 -2.06 8.68
C ASP A 424 7.11 -1.79 7.56
N LEU A 425 6.90 -0.71 6.80
CA LEU A 425 7.78 -0.29 5.69
C LEU A 425 8.84 0.72 6.13
N GLU A 426 8.68 1.37 7.27
CA GLU A 426 9.46 2.55 7.68
C GLU A 426 10.49 2.19 8.79
N GLY A 427 10.06 1.43 9.80
CA GLY A 427 10.92 1.03 10.91
C GLY A 427 12.10 0.11 10.56
N PRO A 428 12.06 -0.75 9.52
CA PRO A 428 13.21 -1.57 9.15
C PRO A 428 14.43 -0.74 8.73
N THR A 429 15.59 -1.00 9.34
CA THR A 429 16.89 -0.37 9.01
C THR A 429 18.02 -1.42 8.95
N TRP A 430 19.28 -0.98 9.08
CA TRP A 430 20.47 -1.82 9.14
C TRP A 430 20.37 -2.89 10.22
N GLY A 431 20.50 -4.16 9.82
CA GLY A 431 20.51 -5.28 10.75
C GLY A 431 19.13 -5.75 11.20
N THR A 432 18.03 -5.20 10.67
CA THR A 432 16.68 -5.72 10.91
C THR A 432 16.60 -7.20 10.49
N PRO A 433 16.29 -8.13 11.42
CA PRO A 433 16.25 -9.55 11.09
C PRO A 433 15.22 -9.87 10.00
N GLY A 434 15.66 -10.62 8.99
CA GLY A 434 14.78 -11.05 7.90
C GLY A 434 14.54 -10.02 6.80
N PHE A 435 15.12 -8.82 6.91
CA PHE A 435 15.01 -7.77 5.90
C PHE A 435 16.36 -7.57 5.20
N ASP A 436 16.40 -7.85 3.90
CA ASP A 436 17.62 -7.69 3.11
C ASP A 436 17.94 -6.18 2.92
N ASN A 437 19.16 -5.83 2.53
CA ASN A 437 19.59 -4.43 2.38
C ASN A 437 19.64 -3.96 0.91
N GLY A 438 19.53 -2.65 0.70
CA GLY A 438 19.79 -1.99 -0.58
C GLY A 438 18.58 -1.83 -1.49
N ASP A 439 18.81 -1.14 -2.61
CA ASP A 439 17.80 -0.70 -3.60
C ASP A 439 17.31 -1.82 -4.55
N THR A 440 17.54 -3.08 -4.18
CA THR A 440 16.97 -4.24 -4.87
C THR A 440 15.85 -4.89 -4.06
N VAL A 441 15.48 -4.27 -2.93
CA VAL A 441 14.45 -4.71 -1.99
C VAL A 441 13.35 -3.67 -1.99
N GLU A 442 12.14 -4.06 -2.36
CA GLU A 442 11.00 -3.14 -2.53
C GLU A 442 10.66 -2.36 -1.26
N GLY A 443 10.64 -3.02 -0.09
CA GLY A 443 10.38 -2.35 1.18
C GLY A 443 11.45 -1.34 1.59
N ARG A 444 12.70 -1.49 1.13
CA ARG A 444 13.76 -0.49 1.38
C ARG A 444 13.56 0.76 0.53
N ILE A 445 13.10 0.58 -0.70
CA ILE A 445 12.74 1.72 -1.56
C ILE A 445 11.50 2.40 -1.02
N ALA A 446 10.50 1.63 -0.59
CA ALA A 446 9.27 2.16 0.00
C ALA A 446 9.56 3.01 1.24
N GLY A 447 10.28 2.45 2.22
CA GLY A 447 10.70 3.19 3.41
C GLY A 447 11.52 4.43 3.09
N ALA A 448 12.50 4.33 2.17
CA ALA A 448 13.29 5.49 1.76
C ALA A 448 12.43 6.62 1.18
N MET A 449 11.36 6.28 0.46
CA MET A 449 10.43 7.26 -0.08
C MET A 449 9.45 7.80 0.97
N ILE A 450 9.16 7.04 2.04
CA ILE A 450 8.41 7.51 3.21
C ILE A 450 9.25 8.55 3.96
N ASP A 451 10.46 8.22 4.41
CA ASP A 451 11.39 9.13 5.12
C ASP A 451 11.68 10.42 4.33
N LEU A 452 11.60 10.38 2.99
CA LEU A 452 11.79 11.58 2.19
C LEU A 452 10.63 12.59 2.36
N VAL A 453 9.40 12.13 2.58
CA VAL A 453 8.19 12.96 2.51
C VAL A 453 7.47 13.13 3.84
N ASP A 454 7.71 12.23 4.78
CA ASP A 454 7.03 12.23 6.06
C ASP A 454 7.64 13.32 6.98
N SER A 455 7.13 13.46 8.20
CA SER A 455 7.65 14.45 9.17
C SER A 455 7.87 13.86 10.56
N HIS A 456 7.76 12.54 10.68
CA HIS A 456 7.89 11.77 11.90
C HIS A 456 9.21 11.00 11.89
N ASN A 457 10.31 11.74 11.99
CA ASN A 457 11.58 11.13 11.67
C ASN A 457 12.11 10.14 12.74
N GLU A 458 12.53 8.95 12.30
CA GLU A 458 13.22 7.97 13.13
C GLU A 458 14.60 8.46 13.62
N PRO A 459 15.13 7.89 14.72
CA PRO A 459 16.48 8.19 15.16
C PRO A 459 17.56 7.95 14.09
N PHE A 460 18.57 8.83 14.16
CA PHE A 460 19.89 8.85 13.49
C PHE A 460 19.98 9.56 12.14
N TRP A 461 19.33 9.03 11.10
CA TRP A 461 19.55 9.49 9.72
C TRP A 461 18.29 10.02 9.04
N ASP A 462 17.11 9.59 9.47
CA ASP A 462 15.92 10.26 9.00
C ASP A 462 15.86 11.68 9.61
N ARG A 463 16.00 12.67 8.74
CA ARG A 463 16.02 14.10 9.07
C ARG A 463 15.63 14.98 7.89
N HIS A 464 15.04 14.37 6.85
CA HIS A 464 14.54 15.05 5.67
C HIS A 464 13.02 15.12 5.74
N SER A 465 12.43 16.02 4.96
CA SER A 465 10.99 16.07 4.76
C SER A 465 10.71 16.96 3.57
N GLU A 466 9.79 16.54 2.70
CA GLU A 466 9.34 17.34 1.57
C GLU A 466 7.84 17.17 1.32
N ALA A 467 7.30 17.98 0.41
CA ALA A 467 5.88 17.91 0.12
C ALA A 467 5.49 16.52 -0.42
N ASN A 468 4.39 15.97 0.08
CA ASN A 468 3.76 14.74 -0.38
C ASN A 468 2.44 15.10 -1.11
N PRO A 469 2.19 14.77 -2.39
CA PRO A 469 2.96 13.92 -3.33
C PRO A 469 4.23 14.55 -3.94
N GLY A 470 4.31 15.88 -3.92
CA GLY A 470 5.43 16.76 -4.29
C GLY A 470 6.56 16.22 -5.20
N PRO A 471 7.85 16.41 -4.83
CA PRO A 471 8.98 16.11 -5.72
C PRO A 471 9.07 14.67 -6.22
N LEU A 472 8.67 13.69 -5.40
CA LEU A 472 8.70 12.27 -5.78
C LEU A 472 7.76 11.99 -6.97
N MET A 473 6.49 12.39 -6.86
CA MET A 473 5.56 12.23 -7.98
C MET A 473 5.94 13.10 -9.18
N GLN A 474 6.46 14.31 -8.95
CA GLN A 474 6.88 15.16 -10.06
C GLN A 474 8.04 14.53 -10.86
N THR A 475 9.00 13.91 -10.18
CA THR A 475 10.08 13.15 -10.83
C THR A 475 9.52 11.98 -11.64
N LEU A 476 8.54 11.25 -11.08
CA LEU A 476 7.87 10.14 -11.76
C LEU A 476 7.20 10.62 -13.06
N PHE A 477 6.51 11.76 -13.06
CA PHE A 477 5.83 12.28 -14.25
C PHE A 477 6.77 12.85 -15.31
N ASN A 478 7.97 13.27 -14.93
CA ASN A 478 8.95 13.86 -15.84
C ASN A 478 9.82 12.80 -16.54
N HIS A 479 9.97 11.62 -15.93
CA HIS A 479 10.96 10.63 -16.34
C HIS A 479 10.38 9.22 -16.42
N ARG A 480 11.15 8.30 -17.03
CA ARG A 480 10.79 6.88 -17.15
C ARG A 480 11.92 6.03 -16.59
N ALA A 481 12.08 6.06 -15.27
CA ALA A 481 13.12 5.31 -14.57
C ALA A 481 12.82 3.81 -14.57
N THR A 482 13.81 2.98 -14.94
CA THR A 482 13.70 1.52 -14.83
C THR A 482 14.21 0.98 -13.50
N THR A 483 14.97 1.78 -12.75
CA THR A 483 15.52 1.41 -11.43
C THR A 483 15.47 2.62 -10.49
N PHE A 484 15.53 2.40 -9.18
CA PHE A 484 15.57 3.48 -8.19
C PHE A 484 16.81 4.36 -8.33
N ALA A 485 17.98 3.77 -8.65
CA ALA A 485 19.20 4.54 -8.90
C ALA A 485 19.05 5.52 -10.08
N GLN A 486 18.34 5.09 -11.14
CA GLN A 486 18.04 5.97 -12.27
C GLN A 486 17.06 7.07 -11.86
N PHE A 487 16.00 6.73 -11.12
CA PHE A 487 15.04 7.69 -10.59
C PHE A 487 15.74 8.75 -9.74
N TRP A 488 16.64 8.34 -8.84
CA TRP A 488 17.41 9.25 -7.99
C TRP A 488 18.31 10.20 -8.80
N SER A 489 18.98 9.70 -9.85
CA SER A 489 19.76 10.54 -10.75
C SER A 489 18.90 11.52 -11.54
N GLN A 490 17.69 11.13 -11.93
CA GLN A 490 16.74 11.98 -12.67
C GLN A 490 16.14 13.05 -11.76
N ARG A 491 15.82 12.70 -10.51
CA ARG A 491 15.42 13.61 -9.45
C ARG A 491 16.42 14.75 -9.24
N ALA A 492 17.72 14.42 -9.26
CA ALA A 492 18.79 15.43 -9.23
C ALA A 492 18.77 16.33 -10.47
N GLY A 493 18.49 15.75 -11.65
CA GLY A 493 18.33 16.47 -12.91
C GLY A 493 17.15 17.45 -12.91
N ASP A 494 16.09 17.14 -12.15
CA ASP A 494 14.94 18.01 -11.91
C ASP A 494 15.20 19.09 -10.84
N HIS A 495 16.43 19.18 -10.32
CA HIS A 495 16.85 20.11 -9.28
C HIS A 495 16.15 19.94 -7.93
N PHE A 496 15.61 18.75 -7.66
CA PHE A 496 15.14 18.40 -6.33
C PHE A 496 16.30 17.97 -5.42
N ASP A 497 16.11 18.09 -4.10
CA ASP A 497 17.17 17.89 -3.11
C ASP A 497 17.68 16.45 -3.04
N VAL A 498 18.87 16.17 -3.57
CA VAL A 498 19.59 14.90 -3.42
C VAL A 498 20.82 15.06 -2.52
N GLY A 499 20.79 16.09 -1.67
CA GLY A 499 21.85 16.45 -0.76
C GLY A 499 21.99 15.50 0.43
N PRO A 500 22.82 15.86 1.42
CA PRO A 500 23.16 14.97 2.53
C PRO A 500 21.95 14.50 3.34
N ASP A 501 20.93 15.32 3.54
CA ASP A 501 19.77 14.97 4.37
C ASP A 501 18.84 14.01 3.62
N ALA A 502 18.59 14.27 2.33
CA ALA A 502 17.84 13.34 1.48
C ALA A 502 18.58 12.00 1.26
N LEU A 503 19.91 12.01 1.16
CA LEU A 503 20.71 10.78 1.16
C LEU A 503 20.69 10.05 2.51
N ALA A 504 20.51 10.76 3.62
CA ALA A 504 20.42 10.17 4.94
C ALA A 504 19.12 9.36 5.10
N ALA A 505 17.99 9.84 4.55
CA ALA A 505 16.72 9.07 4.46
C ALA A 505 16.88 7.76 3.65
N LEU A 506 17.58 7.80 2.51
CA LEU A 506 17.93 6.58 1.76
C LEU A 506 18.82 5.64 2.59
N TYR A 507 19.82 6.19 3.30
CA TYR A 507 20.74 5.42 4.11
C TYR A 507 20.07 4.80 5.33
N GLN A 508 19.11 5.49 5.97
CA GLN A 508 18.25 4.94 7.03
C GLN A 508 17.61 3.64 6.56
N ASN A 509 17.17 3.62 5.31
CA ASN A 509 16.57 2.49 4.63
C ASN A 509 17.58 1.57 3.92
N THR A 510 18.85 1.60 4.32
CA THR A 510 19.93 0.74 3.83
C THR A 510 20.31 0.91 2.34
N ILE A 511 19.88 2.00 1.71
CA ILE A 511 20.28 2.38 0.35
C ILE A 511 21.46 3.36 0.44
N ASP A 512 22.67 2.88 0.14
CA ASP A 512 23.89 3.70 0.19
C ASP A 512 24.32 4.15 -1.21
N TYR A 513 23.91 5.35 -1.60
CA TYR A 513 24.44 6.06 -2.78
C TYR A 513 25.61 6.97 -2.42
N GLN A 514 26.60 6.39 -1.73
CA GLN A 514 27.80 7.05 -1.24
C GLN A 514 27.52 8.10 -0.16
N PHE A 515 26.54 7.83 0.71
CA PHE A 515 26.22 8.70 1.83
C PHE A 515 27.43 8.87 2.74
N ARG A 516 27.68 10.10 3.15
CA ARG A 516 28.71 10.49 4.11
C ARG A 516 28.04 11.38 5.13
N ASP A 517 27.84 10.86 6.33
CA ASP A 517 27.17 11.57 7.41
C ASP A 517 27.99 12.82 7.79
N PRO A 518 27.47 14.03 7.60
CA PRO A 518 28.21 15.25 7.92
C PRO A 518 28.52 15.32 9.42
N LEU A 519 29.79 15.56 9.77
CA LEU A 519 30.18 15.87 11.14
C LEU A 519 30.17 17.39 11.35
N PRO A 520 29.19 17.93 12.09
CA PRO A 520 29.23 19.32 12.51
C PRO A 520 30.37 19.57 13.50
N ASP A 521 30.91 20.80 13.49
CA ASP A 521 31.99 21.20 14.39
C ASP A 521 31.49 21.34 15.84
N ASN A 522 32.20 20.71 16.78
CA ASN A 522 31.91 20.67 18.22
C ASN A 522 30.48 20.23 18.54
N ALA A 523 29.94 19.29 17.76
CA ALA A 523 28.62 18.73 17.94
C ALA A 523 28.68 17.20 17.82
N PRO A 524 28.68 16.47 18.95
CA PRO A 524 28.80 15.02 18.94
C PRO A 524 27.54 14.36 18.39
N LEU A 525 27.74 13.31 17.60
CA LEU A 525 26.67 12.45 17.08
C LEU A 525 26.68 11.12 17.81
N THR A 526 25.51 10.63 18.20
CA THR A 526 25.31 9.24 18.65
C THR A 526 24.85 8.40 17.47
N ARG A 527 25.44 7.22 17.28
CA ARG A 527 25.12 6.32 16.17
C ARG A 527 25.02 4.86 16.62
N PRO A 528 24.18 4.05 15.94
CA PRO A 528 24.07 2.64 16.24
C PRO A 528 25.34 1.91 15.80
N VAL A 529 25.36 0.60 16.04
CA VAL A 529 26.46 -0.25 15.61
C VAL A 529 26.55 -0.19 14.08
N PRO A 530 27.73 0.10 13.49
CA PRO A 530 27.90 0.14 12.05
C PRO A 530 27.72 -1.24 11.42
N PRO A 531 27.23 -1.30 10.17
CA PRO A 531 27.29 -2.53 9.38
C PRO A 531 28.74 -2.93 9.14
N ALA A 532 28.96 -4.13 8.56
CA ALA A 532 30.31 -4.64 8.28
C ALA A 532 31.17 -3.69 7.41
N ALA A 533 30.55 -2.87 6.56
CA ALA A 533 31.23 -1.88 5.73
C ALA A 533 31.66 -0.61 6.51
N GLY A 534 31.14 -0.41 7.72
CA GLY A 534 31.37 0.78 8.53
C GLY A 534 30.32 1.86 8.35
N HIS A 535 30.36 2.84 9.26
CA HIS A 535 29.71 4.14 9.05
C HIS A 535 30.70 5.11 8.43
N ASN A 536 30.27 5.82 7.41
CA ASN A 536 31.09 6.75 6.65
C ASN A 536 30.63 8.19 6.91
N TYR A 537 31.60 9.08 7.10
CA TYR A 537 31.37 10.47 7.49
C TYR A 537 32.09 11.42 6.53
N GLN A 538 31.78 12.70 6.64
CA GLN A 538 32.55 13.76 6.01
C GLN A 538 32.62 15.01 6.88
N PHE A 539 33.71 15.76 6.75
CA PHE A 539 33.81 17.12 7.24
C PHE A 539 34.75 17.95 6.38
N GLN A 540 34.68 19.27 6.54
CA GLN A 540 35.60 20.22 5.93
C GLN A 540 36.49 20.83 7.02
N THR A 541 37.80 20.87 6.81
CA THR A 541 38.66 21.73 7.62
C THR A 541 38.48 23.17 7.16
N THR A 542 38.15 24.05 8.09
CA THR A 542 37.83 25.47 7.80
C THR A 542 38.86 26.45 8.35
N THR A 543 39.84 25.95 9.08
CA THR A 543 40.86 26.74 9.77
C THR A 543 42.24 26.13 9.54
N VAL A 544 43.28 26.97 9.47
CA VAL A 544 44.69 26.53 9.34
C VAL A 544 45.28 25.98 10.64
N PHE A 545 44.44 25.54 11.57
CA PHE A 545 44.81 24.96 12.86
C PHE A 545 44.45 23.47 12.90
N TRP A 546 44.75 22.81 14.00
CA TRP A 546 44.38 21.41 14.20
C TRP A 546 42.87 21.17 14.11
N SER A 547 42.51 20.06 13.49
CA SER A 547 41.16 19.47 13.53
C SER A 547 41.28 18.04 14.05
N VAL A 548 40.35 17.56 14.86
CA VAL A 548 40.38 16.21 15.42
C VAL A 548 39.02 15.57 15.25
N VAL A 549 39.00 14.35 14.73
CA VAL A 549 37.84 13.46 14.81
C VAL A 549 38.12 12.43 15.88
N ALA A 550 37.15 12.20 16.76
CA ALA A 550 37.25 11.22 17.82
C ALA A 550 35.99 10.38 17.94
N VAL A 551 36.17 9.11 18.31
CA VAL A 551 35.14 8.11 18.53
C VAL A 551 35.23 7.64 19.97
N ARG A 552 34.13 7.77 20.71
CA ARG A 552 34.01 7.25 22.06
C ARG A 552 33.20 5.95 22.05
N PRO A 553 33.84 4.80 22.30
CA PRO A 553 33.11 3.56 22.51
C PRO A 553 32.37 3.61 23.87
N PRO A 554 31.15 3.07 23.98
CA PRO A 554 30.57 2.75 25.27
C PRO A 554 31.36 1.63 25.96
N ALA A 555 31.20 1.52 27.27
CA ALA A 555 31.91 0.52 28.08
C ALA A 555 31.68 -0.92 27.55
N GLY A 556 32.79 -1.63 27.31
CA GLY A 556 32.83 -3.00 26.83
C GLY A 556 32.67 -3.15 25.32
N THR A 557 32.85 -2.09 24.54
CA THR A 557 32.82 -2.11 23.07
C THR A 557 34.10 -1.49 22.49
N ASP A 558 34.33 -1.74 21.21
CA ASP A 558 35.57 -1.37 20.52
C ASP A 558 35.25 -0.91 19.09
N TYR A 559 35.71 0.31 18.75
CA TYR A 559 35.38 1.02 17.52
C TYR A 559 36.62 1.68 16.92
N ASP A 560 37.03 1.22 15.76
CA ASP A 560 38.22 1.72 15.07
C ASP A 560 37.87 2.95 14.21
N LEU A 561 38.75 3.94 14.19
CA LEU A 561 38.62 5.17 13.39
C LEU A 561 39.66 5.24 12.29
N PHE A 562 39.21 5.48 11.06
CA PHE A 562 40.06 5.72 9.88
C PHE A 562 39.70 7.07 9.26
N ILE A 563 40.69 7.83 8.80
CA ILE A 563 40.49 9.09 8.06
C ILE A 563 41.08 8.96 6.67
N TYR A 564 40.30 9.34 5.67
CA TYR A 564 40.69 9.40 4.27
C TYR A 564 40.63 10.84 3.76
N ASP A 565 41.39 11.18 2.72
CA ASP A 565 41.33 12.50 2.05
C ASP A 565 40.59 12.48 0.71
N ASP A 566 39.95 11.36 0.38
CA ASP A 566 39.10 11.18 -0.79
C ASP A 566 37.72 10.60 -0.42
N GLN A 567 36.66 11.02 -1.13
CA GLN A 567 35.29 10.59 -0.82
C GLN A 567 35.07 9.08 -1.01
N ALA A 568 35.80 8.48 -1.96
CA ALA A 568 35.77 7.04 -2.20
C ALA A 568 36.43 6.25 -1.05
N GLN A 569 37.10 6.93 -0.10
CA GLN A 569 37.79 6.37 1.05
C GLN A 569 38.78 5.28 0.63
N THR A 570 39.64 5.64 -0.32
CA THR A 570 40.71 4.79 -0.87
C THR A 570 42.10 5.25 -0.47
N ASN A 571 42.28 6.53 -0.13
CA ASN A 571 43.54 7.13 0.29
C ASN A 571 43.55 7.41 1.80
N LEU A 572 43.97 6.41 2.57
CA LEU A 572 44.06 6.49 4.02
C LEU A 572 45.16 7.46 4.45
N VAL A 573 44.83 8.42 5.32
CA VAL A 573 45.78 9.42 5.84
C VAL A 573 46.05 9.30 7.33
N GLY A 574 45.23 8.55 8.07
CA GLY A 574 45.43 8.28 9.48
C GLY A 574 44.41 7.27 10.02
N ALA A 575 44.78 6.58 11.09
CA ALA A 575 43.89 5.65 11.79
C ALA A 575 44.24 5.57 13.28
N SER A 576 43.26 5.21 14.09
CA SER A 576 43.39 4.86 15.50
C SER A 576 42.65 3.55 15.75
N LEU A 577 43.33 2.60 16.38
CA LEU A 577 42.90 1.20 16.58
C LEU A 577 43.11 0.78 18.06
N LEU A 578 42.82 1.68 18.98
CA LEU A 578 42.99 1.45 20.41
C LEU A 578 41.91 0.47 20.88
N GLY A 579 42.25 -0.40 21.83
CA GLY A 579 41.34 -1.47 22.23
C GLY A 579 40.11 -1.01 23.02
N ALA A 580 39.24 -1.97 23.31
CA ALA A 580 37.94 -1.77 23.95
C ALA A 580 37.89 -0.72 25.08
N GLY A 581 36.92 0.18 24.97
CA GLY A 581 36.62 1.23 25.96
C GLY A 581 37.54 2.46 25.92
N VAL A 582 38.47 2.53 24.94
CA VAL A 582 39.37 3.67 24.75
C VAL A 582 38.83 4.59 23.64
N VAL A 583 39.00 5.90 23.80
CA VAL A 583 38.63 6.87 22.74
C VAL A 583 39.67 6.82 21.63
N ASP A 584 39.22 6.51 20.42
CA ASP A 584 40.02 6.57 19.21
C ASP A 584 39.94 7.95 18.58
N PHE A 585 41.08 8.56 18.26
CA PHE A 585 41.08 9.88 17.63
C PHE A 585 42.19 10.02 16.59
N VAL A 586 41.91 10.83 15.57
CA VAL A 586 42.87 11.19 14.53
C VAL A 586 42.88 12.70 14.37
N ALA A 587 44.06 13.30 14.43
CA ALA A 587 44.27 14.74 14.27
C ALA A 587 44.77 15.07 12.86
N VAL A 588 44.22 16.12 12.25
CA VAL A 588 44.62 16.70 10.98
C VAL A 588 45.34 18.02 11.22
N ASP A 589 46.60 18.10 10.82
CA ASP A 589 47.42 19.31 10.91
C ASP A 589 47.17 20.23 9.71
N SER A 590 46.16 21.11 9.80
CA SER A 590 45.90 22.09 8.74
C SER A 590 46.91 23.25 8.72
N ASN A 591 47.89 23.30 9.65
CA ASN A 591 49.04 24.20 9.51
C ASN A 591 49.98 23.73 8.38
N ARG A 592 49.92 22.45 8.01
CA ARG A 592 50.79 21.83 6.99
C ARG A 592 50.03 21.20 5.83
N ARG A 593 48.78 20.80 6.05
CA ARG A 593 47.91 20.28 5.01
C ARG A 593 46.99 21.38 4.48
N PRO A 594 46.64 21.37 3.18
CA PRO A 594 45.61 22.27 2.65
C PRO A 594 44.28 22.08 3.39
N LEU A 595 43.51 23.17 3.46
CA LEU A 595 42.11 23.07 3.84
C LEU A 595 41.34 22.25 2.81
N GLY A 596 40.39 21.43 3.27
CA GLY A 596 39.60 20.60 2.39
C GLY A 596 38.78 19.54 3.11
N ALA A 597 38.21 18.65 2.29
CA ALA A 597 37.35 17.58 2.75
C ALA A 597 38.16 16.41 3.32
N TYR A 598 37.65 15.83 4.40
CA TYR A 598 38.15 14.58 4.96
C TYR A 598 36.98 13.65 5.24
N TYR A 599 37.23 12.34 5.15
CA TYR A 599 36.19 11.33 5.14
C TYR A 599 36.45 10.25 6.19
N PRO A 600 35.97 10.44 7.43
CA PRO A 600 36.10 9.43 8.46
C PRO A 600 35.32 8.14 8.16
N ARG A 601 35.83 7.01 8.61
CA ARG A 601 35.12 5.72 8.67
C ARG A 601 35.25 5.13 10.06
N VAL A 602 34.14 4.66 10.60
CA VAL A 602 34.09 3.93 11.87
C VAL A 602 33.74 2.47 11.61
N LEU A 603 34.53 1.54 12.15
CA LEU A 603 34.27 0.10 12.10
C LEU A 603 34.03 -0.45 13.50
N ALA A 604 33.05 -1.35 13.66
CA ALA A 604 32.87 -2.10 14.90
C ALA A 604 33.83 -3.29 14.95
N VAL A 605 34.64 -3.35 16.01
CA VAL A 605 35.51 -4.50 16.30
C VAL A 605 34.80 -5.44 17.27
N SER A 606 34.16 -4.90 18.31
CA SER A 606 33.39 -5.70 19.26
C SER A 606 32.29 -4.90 19.97
N GLY A 607 31.23 -5.59 20.38
CA GLY A 607 30.09 -4.99 21.09
C GLY A 607 28.91 -4.65 20.18
N SER A 608 27.80 -4.24 20.79
CA SER A 608 26.53 -4.00 20.08
C SER A 608 25.79 -2.75 20.60
N LYS A 609 26.52 -1.76 21.11
CA LYS A 609 25.95 -0.55 21.73
C LYS A 609 26.30 0.67 20.91
N GLU A 610 25.43 1.69 20.93
CA GLU A 610 25.64 2.97 20.26
C GLU A 610 26.94 3.66 20.69
N TYR A 611 27.68 4.23 19.74
CA TYR A 611 28.89 5.01 19.99
C TYR A 611 28.67 6.50 19.74
N GLN A 612 29.60 7.33 20.24
CA GLN A 612 29.63 8.76 19.94
C GLN A 612 30.80 9.08 19.01
N ILE A 613 30.59 9.99 18.06
CA ILE A 613 31.64 10.55 17.21
C ILE A 613 31.53 12.07 17.22
N GLU A 614 32.65 12.77 17.24
CA GLU A 614 32.68 14.22 17.18
C GLU A 614 33.86 14.71 16.36
N LEU A 615 33.63 15.79 15.62
CA LEU A 615 34.65 16.64 15.05
C LEU A 615 34.85 17.85 15.97
N ALA A 616 36.08 18.15 16.34
CA ALA A 616 36.46 19.44 16.91
C ALA A 616 37.51 20.12 16.03
N GLN A 617 37.26 21.36 15.62
CA GLN A 617 38.21 22.24 14.98
C GLN A 617 38.06 23.66 15.53
N GLY A 618 39.05 24.53 15.25
CA GLY A 618 38.96 25.93 15.63
C GLY A 618 40.30 26.64 15.75
N ALA A 619 40.25 27.96 15.81
CA ALA A 619 41.43 28.83 15.95
C ALA A 619 41.86 29.08 17.40
N SER A 620 41.30 28.33 18.35
CA SER A 620 41.56 28.54 19.77
C SER A 620 42.96 28.08 20.14
N LEU A 621 43.76 29.01 20.66
CA LEU A 621 45.09 28.74 21.17
C LEU A 621 45.04 28.35 22.64
N LEU A 622 45.76 27.29 23.00
CA LEU A 622 45.95 26.88 24.38
C LEU A 622 46.71 28.00 25.13
N GLN A 623 46.09 28.56 26.16
CA GLN A 623 46.74 29.57 26.99
C GLN A 623 47.62 28.92 28.08
N PRO A 624 48.71 29.58 28.52
CA PRO A 624 49.51 29.10 29.63
C PRO A 624 48.64 28.86 30.88
N SER A 625 48.66 27.64 31.40
CA SER A 625 47.86 27.19 32.56
C SER A 625 46.35 27.12 32.34
N GLU A 626 45.87 27.15 31.10
CA GLU A 626 44.46 26.88 30.80
C GLU A 626 44.10 25.44 31.19
N GLN A 627 42.96 25.28 31.88
CA GLN A 627 42.32 23.99 32.06
C GLN A 627 41.06 23.96 31.20
N ILE A 628 40.97 22.96 30.34
CA ILE A 628 39.81 22.77 29.46
C ILE A 628 38.92 21.72 30.09
N THR A 629 37.71 22.13 30.46
CA THR A 629 36.66 21.21 30.88
C THR A 629 35.78 20.92 29.68
N MET A 630 35.75 19.66 29.25
CA MET A 630 34.80 19.19 28.25
C MET A 630 33.40 19.12 28.86
N GLY A 631 32.39 19.49 28.07
CA GLY A 631 30.99 19.23 28.39
C GLY A 631 30.71 17.74 28.55
N THR A 632 29.57 17.41 29.15
CA THR A 632 29.17 16.02 29.42
C THR A 632 29.10 15.16 28.16
N ASN A 633 28.77 15.78 27.02
CA ASN A 633 28.56 15.08 25.75
C ASN A 633 29.76 15.18 24.80
N ASP A 634 30.62 16.18 24.99
CA ASP A 634 31.83 16.38 24.19
C ASP A 634 32.69 15.10 24.26
N VAL A 635 33.06 14.59 23.11
CA VAL A 635 34.00 13.49 22.89
C VAL A 635 35.43 14.02 22.84
N VAL A 636 35.65 15.17 22.18
CA VAL A 636 36.97 15.75 21.97
C VAL A 636 36.95 17.28 21.98
N THR A 637 38.07 17.87 22.39
CA THR A 637 38.35 19.30 22.21
C THR A 637 39.76 19.47 21.67
N VAL A 638 39.97 20.49 20.84
CA VAL A 638 41.27 20.79 20.24
C VAL A 638 41.70 22.22 20.53
N ARG A 639 42.99 22.40 20.76
CA ARG A 639 43.66 23.70 20.83
C ARG A 639 44.96 23.63 20.05
N ASP A 640 45.31 24.72 19.39
CA ASP A 640 46.65 24.88 18.84
C ASP A 640 47.58 25.52 19.87
N VAL A 641 48.89 25.38 19.68
CA VAL A 641 49.91 26.03 20.49
C VAL A 641 50.95 26.66 19.57
N CYS A 642 51.16 27.97 19.71
CA CYS A 642 52.22 28.64 18.99
C CYS A 642 53.56 28.33 19.68
N LEU A 643 54.40 27.52 19.03
CA LEU A 643 55.74 27.20 19.50
C LEU A 643 56.77 28.09 18.80
N ALA A 644 57.71 28.67 19.56
CA ALA A 644 58.91 29.28 19.02
C ALA A 644 59.98 28.21 18.72
N ALA A 645 60.95 28.55 17.87
CA ALA A 645 62.06 27.65 17.57
C ALA A 645 62.86 27.33 18.84
N GLY A 646 62.87 26.05 19.23
CA GLY A 646 63.55 25.56 20.45
C GLY A 646 62.61 25.27 21.62
N ASP A 647 61.33 25.60 21.51
CA ASP A 647 60.30 25.16 22.47
C ASP A 647 60.10 23.64 22.35
N LYS A 648 59.84 22.98 23.48
CA LYS A 648 59.59 21.54 23.58
C LYS A 648 58.16 21.24 23.93
#